data_AF-A0A9W7LAA7-F1
#
_entry.id   AF-A0A9W7LAA7-F1
#
_cell.length_a   1.000
_cell.length_b   1.000
_cell.length_c   1.000
_cell.angle_alpha   90.00
_cell.angle_beta   90.00
_cell.angle_gamma   90.00
#
_symmetry.space_group_name_H-M   'P 1'
#
loop_
_entity.id
_entity.type
_entity.pdbx_description
1 polymer ?
#
loop_
_entity_poly.entity_id
_entity_poly.type
_entity_poly.pdbx_seq_one_letter_code
_entity_poly.pdbx_strand_id
1 'polypeptide(L)'
;MIELRKKFHQSDDKIDRSALEYLANIIKNEPQDYTKEEEKAIRKGKEFYEKCKEDKHFDELKSPDEKVKMKLVHVDRSSSGTGFATTVVDASVEECAANEFYFDSREFRKTSKERGITEYHIKNSSGHTSYYMATRDLGLPGFNPRDGRNKIIWLKQDDGKVIIDVADTDELQVDFPVKAGNILVKIHTVWVFEPLDPIGDVPQTSVTFTTKVDLGGYFYSSIMNKIAPRFLAQISDLRKKFDKSKEIDAFKRQQIIAKFEEIAIEGAPGIESHFDEIDGAQEISSGLTGQTLIKAEKRMAWGKTSITVRATHKEVAAFFWGLKRGAESQLVIHRVSNKTLVITVHQGGHFTAVKFSEAGQMKTGIEMMTRHKGSGKASSKQSVIKHLSMATDAAYYFDNLLKSTEVGEHDGRRFGEQLMDRVKKRKVRDSKVEVMREYIAANRALKEITEQHGFMRTLLYAVVINKFKRRATHEGEDNSEEEARGWKIGSAMTGVMLTTATAAHAVDEWAHQFTEVQEVMNEQEWLRPMLEEIVMKLFMKSNLGLKARVTVGAATSMVDLLTDVYVTYMFWREKKYGYFKASLASLIASIGMQMFCVLAQNKKLGMMRVVQEWIPILIGFKPAVDAYRVATGAKQEVGAAGDPMTEMTVMKQQLVMIGTQTLLREKGHQTSMGIYLQKQAREQ
;
A
#
# COMPACT_ATOMS: atom_id res chain seq x y z
N MET A 1 28.51 -0.42 -18.18
CA MET A 1 28.45 -0.58 -16.69
C MET A 1 27.02 -0.74 -16.19
N ILE A 2 26.07 0.12 -16.56
CA ILE A 2 24.64 0.01 -16.17
C ILE A 2 23.94 -1.18 -16.85
N GLU A 3 24.20 -1.46 -18.14
CA GLU A 3 23.69 -2.68 -18.81
C GLU A 3 24.30 -3.99 -18.28
N LEU A 4 25.60 -3.97 -17.90
CA LEU A 4 26.22 -5.09 -17.19
C LEU A 4 25.50 -5.33 -15.85
N ARG A 5 25.21 -4.28 -15.07
CA ARG A 5 24.50 -4.40 -13.78
C ARG A 5 23.04 -4.85 -13.92
N LYS A 6 22.28 -4.39 -14.94
CA LYS A 6 20.94 -4.91 -15.28
C LYS A 6 20.96 -6.43 -15.55
N LYS A 7 22.01 -6.95 -16.20
CA LYS A 7 22.21 -8.39 -16.42
C LYS A 7 22.52 -9.19 -15.15
N PHE A 8 23.18 -8.58 -14.15
CA PHE A 8 23.60 -9.27 -12.92
C PHE A 8 22.52 -9.38 -11.83
N HIS A 9 21.54 -8.46 -11.74
CA HIS A 9 20.57 -8.47 -10.62
C HIS A 9 19.15 -8.93 -10.99
N GLN A 10 18.75 -8.84 -12.27
CA GLN A 10 17.67 -9.71 -12.78
C GLN A 10 18.03 -11.21 -12.67
N SER A 11 19.25 -11.55 -12.23
CA SER A 11 19.75 -12.91 -12.07
C SER A 11 19.40 -13.53 -10.71
N ASP A 12 19.35 -12.82 -9.59
CA ASP A 12 19.29 -13.45 -8.26
C ASP A 12 17.98 -14.21 -8.01
N ASP A 13 16.83 -13.56 -8.21
CA ASP A 13 15.51 -14.21 -8.05
C ASP A 13 15.30 -15.31 -9.12
N LYS A 14 15.84 -15.11 -10.33
CA LYS A 14 15.82 -16.12 -11.39
C LYS A 14 16.70 -17.32 -11.07
N ILE A 15 17.86 -17.10 -10.46
CA ILE A 15 18.78 -18.16 -10.05
C ILE A 15 18.17 -18.94 -8.89
N ASP A 16 17.62 -18.26 -7.88
CA ASP A 16 16.93 -18.94 -6.77
C ASP A 16 15.74 -19.74 -7.28
N ARG A 17 14.94 -19.17 -8.20
CA ARG A 17 13.86 -19.90 -8.85
C ARG A 17 14.35 -21.10 -9.66
N SER A 18 15.40 -20.95 -10.46
CA SER A 18 15.97 -22.05 -11.25
C SER A 18 16.54 -23.16 -10.36
N ALA A 19 17.16 -22.79 -9.22
CA ALA A 19 17.66 -23.74 -8.24
C ALA A 19 16.52 -24.50 -7.55
N LEU A 20 15.42 -23.81 -7.22
CA LEU A 20 14.21 -24.43 -6.67
C LEU A 20 13.54 -25.36 -7.69
N GLU A 21 13.41 -24.95 -8.95
CA GLU A 21 12.87 -25.78 -10.03
C GLU A 21 13.73 -27.04 -10.24
N TYR A 22 15.06 -26.90 -10.21
CA TYR A 22 15.99 -28.02 -10.29
C TYR A 22 15.86 -28.98 -9.11
N LEU A 23 15.81 -28.47 -7.87
CA LEU A 23 15.64 -29.29 -6.67
C LEU A 23 14.27 -29.97 -6.65
N ALA A 24 13.19 -29.29 -7.05
CA ALA A 24 11.87 -29.90 -7.18
C ALA A 24 11.89 -31.04 -8.20
N ASN A 25 12.64 -30.89 -9.31
CA ASN A 25 12.82 -31.96 -10.28
C ASN A 25 13.59 -33.17 -9.70
N ILE A 26 14.63 -32.93 -8.89
CA ILE A 26 15.35 -34.00 -8.16
C ILE A 26 14.37 -34.76 -7.25
N ILE A 27 13.65 -34.03 -6.39
CA ILE A 27 12.67 -34.63 -5.47
C ILE A 27 11.61 -35.42 -6.24
N LYS A 28 11.21 -34.94 -7.42
CA LYS A 28 10.17 -35.57 -8.22
C LYS A 28 10.64 -36.88 -8.87
N ASN A 29 11.81 -36.86 -9.50
CA ASN A 29 12.18 -37.82 -10.55
C ASN A 29 13.44 -38.64 -10.23
N GLU A 30 14.32 -38.17 -9.34
CA GLU A 30 15.60 -38.84 -9.10
C GLU A 30 15.50 -39.80 -7.91
N PRO A 31 15.82 -41.10 -8.11
CA PRO A 31 15.88 -42.05 -7.00
C PRO A 31 16.98 -41.63 -6.02
N GLN A 32 16.70 -41.79 -4.73
CA GLN A 32 17.64 -41.48 -3.66
C GLN A 32 17.99 -42.75 -2.89
N ASP A 33 19.28 -42.91 -2.58
CA ASP A 33 19.77 -44.00 -1.75
C ASP A 33 19.97 -43.51 -0.32
N TYR A 34 19.20 -44.07 0.63
CA TYR A 34 19.25 -43.68 2.04
C TYR A 34 20.08 -44.68 2.85
N THR A 35 20.88 -44.15 3.78
CA THR A 35 21.54 -44.96 4.81
C THR A 35 20.54 -45.45 5.85
N LYS A 36 20.87 -46.53 6.59
CA LYS A 36 20.02 -47.04 7.68
C LYS A 36 19.79 -46.01 8.78
N GLU A 37 20.76 -45.13 8.99
CA GLU A 37 20.70 -44.02 9.93
C GLU A 37 19.68 -42.97 9.48
N GLU A 38 19.66 -42.62 8.19
CA GLU A 38 18.70 -41.68 7.60
C GLU A 38 17.28 -42.25 7.61
N GLU A 39 17.10 -43.50 7.21
CA GLU A 39 15.80 -44.20 7.29
C GLU A 39 15.26 -44.21 8.72
N LYS A 40 16.13 -44.45 9.72
CA LYS A 40 15.78 -44.42 11.13
C LYS A 40 15.40 -43.01 11.61
N ALA A 41 16.08 -41.97 11.15
CA ALA A 41 15.76 -40.59 11.47
C ALA A 41 14.37 -40.21 10.94
N ILE A 42 14.12 -40.48 9.66
CA ILE A 42 12.82 -40.24 9.02
C ILE A 42 11.71 -41.03 9.72
N ARG A 43 11.93 -42.30 10.08
CA ARG A 43 10.94 -43.10 10.82
C ARG A 43 10.59 -42.47 12.18
N LYS A 44 11.59 -42.01 12.94
CA LYS A 44 11.35 -41.29 14.21
C LYS A 44 10.59 -39.98 14.00
N GLY A 45 10.91 -39.25 12.93
CA GLY A 45 10.17 -38.05 12.54
C GLY A 45 8.70 -38.35 12.27
N LYS A 46 8.41 -39.41 11.51
CA LYS A 46 7.02 -39.87 11.26
C LYS A 46 6.28 -40.21 12.54
N GLU A 47 6.88 -41.01 13.41
CA GLU A 47 6.30 -41.38 14.71
C GLU A 47 5.98 -40.14 15.56
N PHE A 48 6.88 -39.14 15.55
CA PHE A 48 6.66 -37.87 16.24
C PHE A 48 5.52 -37.05 15.62
N TYR A 49 5.47 -36.95 14.29
CA TYR A 49 4.39 -36.27 13.56
C TYR A 49 3.02 -36.90 13.84
N GLU A 50 2.88 -38.21 13.67
CA GLU A 50 1.59 -38.91 13.85
C GLU A 50 1.09 -38.77 15.28
N LYS A 51 1.99 -38.91 16.27
CA LYS A 51 1.66 -38.66 17.66
C LYS A 51 1.10 -37.26 17.88
N CYS A 52 1.74 -36.21 17.33
CA CYS A 52 1.26 -34.83 17.50
C CYS A 52 -0.04 -34.55 16.75
N LYS A 53 -0.26 -35.22 15.61
CA LYS A 53 -1.47 -35.10 14.79
C LYS A 53 -2.70 -35.63 15.55
N GLU A 54 -2.57 -36.79 16.19
CA GLU A 54 -3.66 -37.44 16.95
C GLU A 54 -3.87 -36.86 18.35
N ASP A 55 -2.86 -36.20 18.92
CA ASP A 55 -2.91 -35.67 20.28
C ASP A 55 -3.90 -34.49 20.42
N LYS A 56 -4.76 -34.62 21.43
CA LYS A 56 -5.81 -33.67 21.80
C LYS A 56 -5.40 -32.69 22.90
N HIS A 57 -4.22 -32.85 23.50
CA HIS A 57 -3.74 -32.01 24.62
C HIS A 57 -3.11 -30.67 24.18
N PHE A 58 -3.22 -30.32 22.90
CA PHE A 58 -2.73 -29.04 22.39
C PHE A 58 -3.72 -27.91 22.63
N ASP A 59 -3.21 -26.77 23.12
CA ASP A 59 -3.96 -25.54 23.19
C ASP A 59 -4.00 -24.87 21.82
N GLU A 60 -5.17 -24.33 21.43
CA GLU A 60 -5.26 -23.53 20.21
C GLU A 60 -4.41 -22.27 20.32
N LEU A 61 -3.59 -22.03 19.29
CA LEU A 61 -2.74 -20.86 19.21
C LEU A 61 -3.21 -19.95 18.10
N LYS A 62 -3.39 -18.66 18.41
CA LYS A 62 -3.82 -17.68 17.41
C LYS A 62 -2.73 -17.47 16.36
N SER A 63 -3.04 -17.86 15.12
CA SER A 63 -2.20 -17.62 13.96
C SER A 63 -2.29 -16.15 13.49
N PRO A 64 -1.17 -15.55 13.03
CA PRO A 64 -1.21 -14.27 12.30
C PRO A 64 -1.79 -14.41 10.87
N ASP A 65 -1.94 -15.63 10.36
CA ASP A 65 -2.54 -15.96 9.07
C ASP A 65 -3.81 -16.80 9.27
N GLU A 66 -4.97 -16.28 8.89
CA GLU A 66 -6.27 -16.93 9.09
C GLU A 66 -6.41 -18.26 8.34
N LYS A 67 -5.62 -18.50 7.28
CA LYS A 67 -5.59 -19.76 6.54
C LYS A 67 -4.69 -20.82 7.20
N VAL A 68 -4.03 -20.49 8.30
CA VAL A 68 -3.13 -21.40 9.03
C VAL A 68 -3.70 -21.71 10.40
N LYS A 69 -3.85 -23.01 10.69
CA LYS A 69 -4.23 -23.49 12.02
C LYS A 69 -2.97 -23.77 12.81
N MET A 70 -2.87 -23.25 14.03
CA MET A 70 -1.73 -23.46 14.92
C MET A 70 -2.21 -23.98 16.28
N LYS A 71 -1.44 -24.89 16.86
CA LYS A 71 -1.68 -25.42 18.20
C LYS A 71 -0.33 -25.60 18.92
N LEU A 72 -0.31 -25.43 20.24
CA LEU A 72 0.91 -25.45 21.05
C LEU A 72 0.67 -26.22 22.35
N VAL A 73 1.66 -26.99 22.79
CA VAL A 73 1.78 -27.48 24.17
C VAL A 73 3.06 -26.93 24.78
N HIS A 74 2.91 -26.31 25.95
CA HIS A 74 4.04 -25.85 26.77
C HIS A 74 3.66 -25.95 28.24
N VAL A 75 4.54 -26.56 29.05
CA VAL A 75 4.38 -26.59 30.50
C VAL A 75 5.02 -25.33 31.07
N ASP A 76 4.29 -24.55 31.89
CA ASP A 76 4.82 -23.31 32.44
C ASP A 76 6.16 -23.52 33.16
N ARG A 77 7.11 -22.61 32.93
CA ARG A 77 8.51 -22.68 33.38
C ARG A 77 9.34 -23.80 32.76
N SER A 78 8.81 -24.59 31.83
CA SER A 78 9.61 -25.53 31.03
C SER A 78 10.43 -24.79 29.97
N SER A 79 11.61 -25.31 29.66
CA SER A 79 12.43 -24.88 28.53
C SER A 79 11.91 -25.40 27.18
N SER A 80 11.00 -26.39 27.22
CA SER A 80 10.57 -27.13 26.04
C SER A 80 9.10 -26.89 25.68
N GLY A 81 8.82 -26.76 24.39
CA GLY A 81 7.47 -26.67 23.84
C GLY A 81 7.32 -27.48 22.56
N THR A 82 6.10 -27.95 22.30
CA THR A 82 5.76 -28.65 21.05
C THR A 82 4.71 -27.85 20.30
N GLY A 83 5.04 -27.40 19.09
CA GLY A 83 4.16 -26.67 18.20
C GLY A 83 3.74 -27.51 17.01
N PHE A 84 2.53 -27.25 16.51
CA PHE A 84 1.98 -27.89 15.33
C PHE A 84 1.22 -26.86 14.52
N ALA A 85 1.48 -26.78 13.21
CA ALA A 85 0.79 -25.90 12.30
C ALA A 85 0.43 -26.61 11.00
N THR A 86 -0.72 -26.28 10.41
CA THR A 86 -1.17 -26.87 9.15
C THR A 86 -1.89 -25.87 8.26
N THR A 87 -1.72 -26.02 6.94
CA THR A 87 -2.39 -25.22 5.91
C THR A 87 -2.40 -25.96 4.57
N VAL A 88 -3.04 -25.36 3.57
CA VAL A 88 -3.01 -25.80 2.16
C VAL A 88 -2.23 -24.77 1.35
N VAL A 89 -1.33 -25.24 0.50
CA VAL A 89 -0.47 -24.43 -0.37
C VAL A 89 -0.79 -24.72 -1.83
N ASP A 90 -0.88 -23.67 -2.66
CA ASP A 90 -1.27 -23.76 -4.08
C ASP A 90 -0.08 -24.11 -5.00
N ALA A 91 0.67 -25.14 -4.62
CA ALA A 91 1.83 -25.65 -5.35
C ALA A 91 1.93 -27.17 -5.20
N SER A 92 2.78 -27.79 -6.02
CA SER A 92 3.07 -29.22 -5.92
C SER A 92 3.83 -29.56 -4.63
N VAL A 93 3.78 -30.84 -4.25
CA VAL A 93 4.52 -31.37 -3.10
C VAL A 93 6.02 -31.08 -3.25
N GLU A 94 6.55 -31.26 -4.46
CA GLU A 94 7.97 -31.07 -4.75
C GLU A 94 8.40 -29.61 -4.72
N GLU A 95 7.59 -28.68 -5.23
CA GLU A 95 7.87 -27.23 -5.11
C GLU A 95 7.88 -26.78 -3.64
N CYS A 96 6.93 -27.26 -2.84
CA CYS A 96 6.86 -26.94 -1.41
C CYS A 96 8.08 -27.50 -0.66
N ALA A 97 8.41 -28.77 -0.88
CA ALA A 97 9.52 -29.44 -0.23
C ALA A 97 10.87 -28.83 -0.65
N ALA A 98 11.07 -28.52 -1.92
CA ALA A 98 12.26 -27.86 -2.42
C ALA A 98 12.46 -26.49 -1.75
N ASN A 99 11.40 -25.70 -1.59
CA ASN A 99 11.48 -24.40 -0.93
C ASN A 99 11.93 -24.52 0.53
N GLU A 100 11.37 -25.47 1.28
CA GLU A 100 11.75 -25.67 2.69
C GLU A 100 13.13 -26.30 2.87
N PHE A 101 13.60 -27.12 1.93
CA PHE A 101 14.95 -27.71 1.99
C PHE A 101 16.06 -26.74 1.55
N TYR A 102 15.75 -25.76 0.69
CA TYR A 102 16.73 -24.85 0.11
C TYR A 102 17.09 -23.65 1.01
N PHE A 103 17.85 -23.92 2.08
CA PHE A 103 18.28 -22.90 3.05
C PHE A 103 19.33 -21.90 2.51
N ASP A 104 20.01 -22.19 1.39
CA ASP A 104 21.07 -21.33 0.84
C ASP A 104 20.56 -20.30 -0.19
N SER A 105 19.24 -20.11 -0.28
CA SER A 105 18.65 -19.07 -1.13
C SER A 105 19.11 -17.68 -0.72
N ARG A 106 19.28 -16.81 -1.71
CA ARG A 106 19.55 -15.38 -1.49
C ARG A 106 18.41 -14.72 -0.75
N GLU A 107 17.18 -15.16 -1.00
CA GLU A 107 15.99 -14.76 -0.23
C GLU A 107 16.19 -15.05 1.26
N PHE A 108 16.53 -16.29 1.63
CA PHE A 108 16.76 -16.66 3.03
C PHE A 108 17.90 -15.85 3.65
N ARG A 109 18.99 -15.58 2.89
CA ARG A 109 20.08 -14.72 3.37
C ARG A 109 19.58 -13.33 3.77
N LYS A 110 18.69 -12.73 2.96
CA LYS A 110 18.11 -11.40 3.20
C LYS A 110 17.14 -11.39 4.40
N THR A 111 16.30 -12.42 4.56
CA THR A 111 15.24 -12.45 5.59
C THR A 111 15.67 -13.10 6.91
N SER A 112 16.82 -13.80 6.93
CA SER A 112 17.31 -14.55 8.10
C SER A 112 17.33 -13.73 9.41
N LYS A 113 17.80 -12.48 9.36
CA LYS A 113 17.83 -11.57 10.50
C LYS A 113 16.44 -11.26 11.07
N GLU A 114 15.42 -11.16 10.21
CA GLU A 114 14.03 -10.93 10.64
C GLU A 114 13.49 -12.12 11.44
N ARG A 115 14.04 -13.32 11.20
CA ARG A 115 13.74 -14.57 11.93
C ARG A 115 14.61 -14.77 13.17
N GLY A 116 15.38 -13.75 13.57
CA GLY A 116 16.30 -13.77 14.71
C GLY A 116 17.60 -14.54 14.44
N ILE A 117 17.88 -14.96 13.20
CA ILE A 117 19.14 -15.66 12.87
C ILE A 117 20.23 -14.60 12.70
N THR A 118 21.25 -14.65 13.54
CA THR A 118 22.38 -13.71 13.50
C THR A 118 23.55 -14.26 12.69
N GLU A 119 23.71 -15.58 12.70
CA GLU A 119 24.71 -16.31 11.92
C GLU A 119 24.14 -17.68 11.55
N TYR A 120 24.46 -18.17 10.36
CA TYR A 120 24.17 -19.55 9.98
C TYR A 120 25.20 -20.07 8.98
N HIS A 121 25.35 -21.39 8.94
CA HIS A 121 26.21 -22.12 8.02
C HIS A 121 25.45 -23.34 7.51
N ILE A 122 25.60 -23.64 6.22
CA ILE A 122 24.96 -24.78 5.56
C ILE A 122 26.04 -25.64 4.94
N LYS A 123 25.97 -26.96 5.17
CA LYS A 123 26.86 -27.94 4.55
C LYS A 123 26.03 -29.04 3.93
N ASN A 124 26.01 -29.12 2.60
CA ASN A 124 25.31 -30.19 1.89
C ASN A 124 26.19 -31.44 1.87
N SER A 125 25.61 -32.60 2.16
CA SER A 125 26.30 -33.89 2.19
C SER A 125 25.90 -34.80 1.04
N SER A 126 24.62 -34.78 0.66
CA SER A 126 24.06 -35.48 -0.49
C SER A 126 22.94 -34.64 -1.12
N GLY A 127 22.27 -35.16 -2.15
CA GLY A 127 21.07 -34.52 -2.72
C GLY A 127 19.89 -34.45 -1.76
N HIS A 128 19.89 -35.28 -0.70
CA HIS A 128 18.80 -35.40 0.27
C HIS A 128 19.18 -35.14 1.73
N THR A 129 20.47 -34.89 2.01
CA THR A 129 20.97 -34.64 3.37
C THR A 129 21.83 -33.38 3.42
N SER A 130 21.46 -32.48 4.33
CA SER A 130 22.15 -31.22 4.60
C SER A 130 22.30 -30.96 6.09
N TYR A 131 23.34 -30.23 6.47
CA TYR A 131 23.57 -29.78 7.83
C TYR A 131 23.33 -28.27 7.92
N TYR A 132 22.59 -27.86 8.93
CA TYR A 132 22.24 -26.48 9.20
C TYR A 132 22.67 -26.10 10.61
N MET A 133 23.53 -25.09 10.72
CA MET A 133 24.03 -24.57 11.98
C MET A 133 23.63 -23.11 12.07
N ALA A 134 23.12 -22.67 13.22
CA ALA A 134 22.69 -21.29 13.37
C ALA A 134 22.82 -20.76 14.79
N THR A 135 23.20 -19.49 14.91
CA THR A 135 23.02 -18.68 16.12
C THR A 135 21.74 -17.87 15.99
N ARG A 136 20.86 -17.96 16.98
CA ARG A 136 19.57 -17.25 17.03
C ARG A 136 19.45 -16.36 18.25
N ASP A 137 19.05 -15.11 18.03
CA ASP A 137 18.54 -14.20 19.06
C ASP A 137 17.01 -14.30 19.11
N LEU A 138 16.45 -14.48 20.31
CA LEU A 138 15.00 -14.55 20.51
C LEU A 138 14.33 -13.16 20.46
N GLY A 139 15.12 -12.08 20.46
CA GLY A 139 14.64 -10.71 20.46
C GLY A 139 13.94 -10.30 21.75
N LEU A 140 14.28 -10.96 22.87
CA LEU A 140 13.72 -10.71 24.19
C LEU A 140 14.83 -10.27 25.16
N PRO A 141 14.66 -9.13 25.86
CA PRO A 141 15.63 -8.67 26.85
C PRO A 141 15.88 -9.73 27.93
N GLY A 142 17.15 -9.93 28.29
CA GLY A 142 17.56 -10.85 29.36
C GLY A 142 17.76 -12.31 28.93
N PHE A 143 17.64 -12.63 27.64
CA PHE A 143 17.87 -13.97 27.11
C PHE A 143 19.16 -14.04 26.28
N ASN A 144 19.99 -15.05 26.53
CA ASN A 144 21.20 -15.27 25.74
C ASN A 144 20.87 -15.87 24.36
N PRO A 145 21.73 -15.67 23.33
CA PRO A 145 21.56 -16.30 22.04
C PRO A 145 21.62 -17.84 22.13
N ARG A 146 20.96 -18.51 21.17
CA ARG A 146 20.90 -19.96 21.05
C ARG A 146 21.73 -20.44 19.88
N ASP A 147 22.61 -21.40 20.09
CA ASP A 147 23.32 -22.10 19.02
C ASP A 147 22.65 -23.45 18.76
N GLY A 148 22.35 -23.74 17.49
CA GLY A 148 21.76 -25.00 17.05
C GLY A 148 22.60 -25.68 15.98
N ARG A 149 22.56 -27.02 15.97
CA ARG A 149 23.23 -27.89 14.99
C ARG A 149 22.27 -28.98 14.56
N ASN A 150 21.87 -28.95 13.30
CA ASN A 150 20.81 -29.80 12.81
C ASN A 150 21.22 -30.56 11.55
N LYS A 151 20.82 -31.82 11.49
CA LYS A 151 20.85 -32.64 10.29
C LYS A 151 19.45 -32.64 9.70
N ILE A 152 19.37 -32.38 8.40
CA ILE A 152 18.14 -32.22 7.62
C ILE A 152 18.13 -33.31 6.57
N ILE A 153 17.08 -34.12 6.53
CA ILE A 153 16.93 -35.22 5.59
C ILE A 153 15.54 -35.14 4.97
N TRP A 154 15.43 -35.28 3.65
CA TRP A 154 14.12 -35.42 2.99
C TRP A 154 13.92 -36.81 2.37
N LEU A 155 12.71 -37.35 2.48
CA LEU A 155 12.28 -38.62 1.90
C LEU A 155 10.98 -38.43 1.12
N LYS A 156 10.96 -38.84 -0.15
CA LYS A 156 9.73 -39.03 -0.92
C LYS A 156 9.19 -40.44 -0.74
N GLN A 157 7.90 -40.57 -0.51
CA GLN A 157 7.19 -41.83 -0.33
C GLN A 157 6.46 -42.26 -1.62
N ASP A 158 6.11 -43.55 -1.69
CA ASP A 158 5.38 -44.13 -2.83
C ASP A 158 3.97 -43.52 -3.02
N ASP A 159 3.34 -43.03 -1.96
CA ASP A 159 2.05 -42.33 -1.99
C ASP A 159 2.17 -40.86 -2.43
N GLY A 160 3.37 -40.44 -2.84
CA GLY A 160 3.65 -39.08 -3.30
C GLY A 160 3.92 -38.08 -2.17
N LYS A 161 3.86 -38.48 -0.90
CA LYS A 161 4.23 -37.59 0.21
C LYS A 161 5.72 -37.31 0.24
N VAL A 162 6.09 -36.11 0.67
CA VAL A 162 7.47 -35.78 1.01
C VAL A 162 7.55 -35.41 2.47
N ILE A 163 8.55 -35.98 3.16
CA ILE A 163 8.80 -35.74 4.58
C ILE A 163 10.19 -35.15 4.72
N ILE A 164 10.31 -34.05 5.44
CA ILE A 164 11.60 -33.45 5.81
C ILE A 164 11.76 -33.56 7.32
N ASP A 165 12.75 -34.32 7.78
CA ASP A 165 13.13 -34.43 9.18
C ASP A 165 14.32 -33.51 9.46
N VAL A 166 14.22 -32.71 10.53
CA VAL A 166 15.26 -31.82 11.03
C VAL A 166 15.49 -32.20 12.49
N ALA A 167 16.64 -32.80 12.77
CA ALA A 167 16.98 -33.27 14.12
C ALA A 167 18.36 -32.76 14.55
N ASP A 168 18.59 -32.68 15.86
CA ASP A 168 19.90 -32.32 16.40
C ASP A 168 20.98 -33.35 16.03
N THR A 169 22.21 -32.86 15.85
CA THR A 169 23.38 -33.70 15.58
C THR A 169 24.62 -33.24 16.33
N ASP A 170 25.42 -34.22 16.78
CA ASP A 170 26.72 -34.01 17.40
C ASP A 170 27.88 -34.14 16.39
N GLU A 171 27.60 -34.55 15.14
CA GLU A 171 28.60 -34.78 14.09
C GLU A 171 29.46 -33.55 13.76
N LEU A 172 28.93 -32.35 14.02
CA LEU A 172 29.58 -31.07 13.73
C LEU A 172 29.97 -30.28 14.99
N GLN A 173 29.99 -30.93 16.15
CA GLN A 173 30.28 -30.25 17.42
C GLN A 173 31.68 -29.64 17.48
N VAL A 174 32.67 -30.28 16.86
CA VAL A 174 34.07 -29.83 16.86
C VAL A 174 34.23 -28.60 15.95
N ASP A 175 33.64 -28.64 14.76
CA ASP A 175 33.71 -27.56 13.77
C ASP A 175 32.85 -26.35 14.18
N PHE A 176 31.74 -26.61 14.89
CA PHE A 176 30.77 -25.60 15.34
C PHE A 176 30.48 -25.76 16.84
N PRO A 177 31.42 -25.38 17.72
CA PRO A 177 31.20 -25.40 19.16
C PRO A 177 30.20 -24.32 19.58
N VAL A 178 29.54 -24.55 20.73
CA VAL A 178 28.67 -23.54 21.34
C VAL A 178 29.51 -22.35 21.78
N LYS A 179 29.15 -21.15 21.36
CA LYS A 179 29.89 -19.93 21.69
C LYS A 179 29.79 -19.62 23.18
N ALA A 180 30.82 -19.02 23.75
CA ALA A 180 30.83 -18.65 25.16
C ALA A 180 29.63 -17.73 25.49
N GLY A 181 28.82 -18.13 26.47
CA GLY A 181 27.61 -17.43 26.89
C GLY A 181 26.32 -17.81 26.13
N ASN A 182 26.44 -18.49 24.98
CA ASN A 182 25.28 -19.00 24.25
C ASN A 182 24.75 -20.30 24.88
N ILE A 183 23.50 -20.61 24.56
CA ILE A 183 22.80 -21.82 25.03
C ILE A 183 22.63 -22.77 23.85
N LEU A 184 22.92 -24.06 24.01
CA LEU A 184 22.61 -25.07 23.00
C LEU A 184 21.09 -25.28 22.93
N VAL A 185 20.48 -25.00 21.79
CA VAL A 185 19.07 -25.36 21.53
C VAL A 185 19.00 -26.80 21.02
N LYS A 186 17.95 -27.51 21.42
CA LYS A 186 17.62 -28.82 20.86
C LYS A 186 16.30 -28.75 20.10
N ILE A 187 16.28 -29.22 18.86
CA ILE A 187 15.08 -29.26 18.03
C ILE A 187 14.87 -30.63 17.38
N HIS A 188 13.60 -31.03 17.30
CA HIS A 188 13.14 -32.07 16.39
C HIS A 188 11.93 -31.54 15.64
N THR A 189 12.11 -31.30 14.35
CA THR A 189 11.11 -30.69 13.48
C THR A 189 10.85 -31.57 12.28
N VAL A 190 9.58 -31.72 11.92
CA VAL A 190 9.12 -32.57 10.82
C VAL A 190 8.16 -31.77 9.97
N TRP A 191 8.47 -31.68 8.67
CA TRP A 191 7.55 -31.21 7.66
C TRP A 191 6.96 -32.40 6.93
N VAL A 192 5.64 -32.38 6.74
CA VAL A 192 4.92 -33.38 5.94
C VAL A 192 4.17 -32.64 4.84
N PHE A 193 4.47 -32.99 3.61
CA PHE A 193 3.84 -32.48 2.40
C PHE A 193 3.02 -33.61 1.78
N GLU A 194 1.71 -33.44 1.71
CA GLU A 194 0.77 -34.45 1.22
C GLU A 194 -0.02 -33.90 0.03
N PRO A 195 -0.07 -34.62 -1.10
CA PRO A 195 -0.81 -34.16 -2.27
C PRO A 195 -2.33 -34.17 -1.99
N LEU A 196 -3.02 -33.15 -2.48
CA LEU A 196 -4.48 -33.05 -2.50
C LEU A 196 -4.98 -32.98 -3.94
N ASP A 197 -6.29 -33.14 -4.13
CA ASP A 197 -6.91 -32.96 -5.44
C ASP A 197 -6.65 -31.54 -5.97
N PRO A 198 -6.16 -31.38 -7.22
CA PRO A 198 -5.91 -30.08 -7.80
C PRO A 198 -7.22 -29.31 -8.01
N ILE A 199 -7.13 -27.98 -7.99
CA ILE A 199 -8.27 -27.10 -8.33
C ILE A 199 -8.00 -26.48 -9.69
N GLY A 200 -8.61 -27.06 -10.73
CA GLY A 200 -8.25 -26.75 -12.11
C GLY A 200 -6.82 -27.21 -12.40
N ASP A 201 -6.00 -26.32 -12.96
CA ASP A 201 -4.58 -26.60 -13.26
C ASP A 201 -3.64 -26.31 -12.08
N VAL A 202 -4.18 -25.92 -10.92
CA VAL A 202 -3.40 -25.54 -9.74
C VAL A 202 -3.26 -26.75 -8.81
N PRO A 203 -2.04 -27.29 -8.62
CA PRO A 203 -1.80 -28.33 -7.63
C PRO A 203 -2.13 -27.82 -6.22
N GLN A 204 -2.56 -28.73 -5.35
CA GLN A 204 -2.86 -28.44 -3.95
C GLN A 204 -2.03 -29.37 -3.07
N THR A 205 -1.36 -28.80 -2.07
CA THR A 205 -0.55 -29.56 -1.11
C THR A 205 -0.99 -29.24 0.31
N SER A 206 -1.35 -30.26 1.08
CA SER A 206 -1.48 -30.16 2.53
C SER A 206 -0.09 -30.11 3.14
N VAL A 207 0.19 -29.06 3.90
CA VAL A 207 1.48 -28.88 4.59
C VAL A 207 1.23 -28.97 6.08
N THR A 208 2.00 -29.81 6.76
CA THR A 208 2.02 -29.87 8.22
C THR A 208 3.44 -29.65 8.74
N PHE A 209 3.57 -28.69 9.64
CA PHE A 209 4.80 -28.34 10.34
C PHE A 209 4.68 -28.72 11.81
N THR A 210 5.47 -29.70 12.25
CA THR A 210 5.48 -30.15 13.65
C THR A 210 6.87 -29.94 14.22
N THR A 211 6.98 -29.33 15.39
CA THR A 211 8.28 -29.00 15.99
C THR A 211 8.24 -29.19 17.50
N LYS A 212 9.27 -29.83 18.04
CA LYS A 212 9.58 -29.86 19.47
C LYS A 212 10.89 -29.12 19.65
N VAL A 213 10.87 -28.09 20.49
CA VAL A 213 12.03 -27.21 20.73
C VAL A 213 12.28 -27.15 22.22
N ASP A 214 13.53 -27.34 22.62
CA ASP A 214 14.06 -27.05 23.95
C ASP A 214 15.06 -25.90 23.86
N LEU A 215 14.65 -24.72 24.33
CA LEU A 215 15.41 -23.47 24.23
C LEU A 215 16.44 -23.29 25.35
N GLY A 216 16.46 -24.20 26.34
CA GLY A 216 17.20 -24.06 27.60
C GLY A 216 16.75 -22.88 28.46
N GLY A 217 16.85 -23.03 29.79
CA GLY A 217 16.41 -22.02 30.76
C GLY A 217 14.92 -22.11 31.11
N TYR A 218 14.35 -21.05 31.70
CA TYR A 218 12.97 -21.06 32.21
C TYR A 218 12.08 -20.11 31.40
N PHE A 219 11.07 -20.66 30.71
CA PHE A 219 10.11 -19.86 29.95
C PHE A 219 8.73 -19.94 30.56
N TYR A 220 8.12 -18.78 30.83
CA TYR A 220 6.70 -18.71 31.19
C TYR A 220 5.83 -18.87 29.93
N SER A 221 4.63 -19.45 30.08
CA SER A 221 3.70 -19.64 28.96
C SER A 221 3.32 -18.32 28.28
N SER A 222 3.29 -17.22 29.03
CA SER A 222 3.07 -15.86 28.51
C SER A 222 4.15 -15.38 27.53
N ILE A 223 5.39 -15.86 27.68
CA ILE A 223 6.51 -15.61 26.78
C ILE A 223 6.42 -16.56 25.59
N MET A 224 6.14 -17.85 25.83
CA MET A 224 5.99 -18.84 24.75
C MET A 224 4.89 -18.48 23.77
N ASN A 225 3.76 -17.96 24.25
CA ASN A 225 2.67 -17.46 23.41
C ASN A 225 3.06 -16.26 22.52
N LYS A 226 4.21 -15.61 22.75
CA LYS A 226 4.76 -14.56 21.88
C LYS A 226 5.80 -15.09 20.88
N ILE A 227 6.57 -16.11 21.28
CA ILE A 227 7.63 -16.69 20.45
C ILE A 227 7.04 -17.71 19.46
N ALA A 228 6.17 -18.61 19.95
CA ALA A 228 5.67 -19.74 19.18
C ALA A 228 4.92 -19.33 17.89
N PRO A 229 4.00 -18.33 17.88
CA PRO A 229 3.34 -17.93 16.64
C PRO A 229 4.32 -17.43 15.58
N ARG A 230 5.40 -16.73 15.98
CA ARG A 230 6.42 -16.25 15.04
C ARG A 230 7.24 -17.39 14.45
N PHE A 231 7.57 -18.39 15.27
CA PHE A 231 8.30 -19.57 14.82
C PHE A 231 7.46 -20.45 13.89
N LEU A 232 6.17 -20.66 14.23
CA LEU A 232 5.22 -21.43 13.43
C LEU A 232 4.80 -20.69 12.14
N ALA A 233 4.94 -19.36 12.07
CA ALA A 233 4.59 -18.56 10.89
C ALA A 233 5.44 -18.86 9.63
N GLN A 234 6.47 -19.69 9.72
CA GLN A 234 7.21 -20.18 8.54
C GLN A 234 6.28 -20.83 7.52
N ILE A 235 5.27 -21.58 7.98
CA ILE A 235 4.26 -22.17 7.09
C ILE A 235 3.39 -21.10 6.41
N SER A 236 3.17 -19.95 7.06
CA SER A 236 2.47 -18.80 6.46
C SER A 236 3.30 -18.17 5.35
N ASP A 237 4.63 -18.08 5.53
CA ASP A 237 5.53 -17.55 4.49
C ASP A 237 5.49 -18.43 3.24
N LEU A 238 5.56 -19.76 3.40
CA LEU A 238 5.43 -20.73 2.31
C LEU A 238 4.10 -20.58 1.57
N ARG A 239 2.99 -20.54 2.32
CA ARG A 239 1.64 -20.37 1.75
C ARG A 239 1.50 -19.07 0.96
N LYS A 240 2.05 -17.97 1.47
CA LYS A 240 2.00 -16.66 0.80
C LYS A 240 2.86 -16.65 -0.46
N LYS A 241 4.01 -17.32 -0.45
CA LYS A 241 4.93 -17.42 -1.59
C LYS A 241 4.28 -18.10 -2.79
N PHE A 242 3.51 -19.16 -2.54
CA PHE A 242 2.81 -19.92 -3.55
C PHE A 242 1.31 -19.58 -3.68
N ASP A 243 0.85 -18.41 -3.21
CA ASP A 243 -0.59 -18.07 -3.27
C ASP A 243 -1.04 -17.91 -4.73
N LYS A 244 -1.94 -18.79 -5.17
CA LYS A 244 -2.60 -18.77 -6.48
C LYS A 244 -4.11 -18.60 -6.34
N SER A 245 -4.55 -17.90 -5.28
CA SER A 245 -5.98 -17.68 -4.99
C SER A 245 -6.72 -17.09 -6.20
N LYS A 246 -6.06 -16.23 -6.99
CA LYS A 246 -6.65 -15.63 -8.20
C LYS A 246 -6.93 -16.64 -9.32
N GLU A 247 -6.04 -17.59 -9.55
CA GLU A 247 -6.20 -18.65 -10.56
C GLU A 247 -7.32 -19.60 -10.14
N ILE A 248 -7.33 -19.99 -8.86
CA ILE A 248 -8.39 -20.80 -8.25
C ILE A 248 -9.74 -20.09 -8.33
N ASP A 249 -9.79 -18.80 -8.00
CA ASP A 249 -11.02 -18.01 -8.11
C ASP A 249 -11.48 -17.88 -9.57
N ALA A 250 -10.56 -17.74 -10.52
CA ALA A 250 -10.88 -17.72 -11.94
C ALA A 250 -11.48 -19.05 -12.40
N PHE A 251 -10.88 -20.19 -12.02
CA PHE A 251 -11.40 -21.52 -12.31
C PHE A 251 -12.81 -21.72 -11.73
N LYS A 252 -12.99 -21.38 -10.44
CA LYS A 252 -14.32 -21.45 -9.78
C LYS A 252 -15.35 -20.54 -10.47
N ARG A 253 -14.94 -19.34 -10.91
CA ARG A 253 -15.82 -18.47 -11.70
C ARG A 253 -16.23 -19.11 -13.01
N GLN A 254 -15.32 -19.78 -13.73
CA GLN A 254 -15.68 -20.48 -14.97
C GLN A 254 -16.71 -21.59 -14.73
N GLN A 255 -16.57 -22.35 -13.65
CA GLN A 255 -17.59 -23.35 -13.26
C GLN A 255 -18.96 -22.71 -12.96
N ILE A 256 -18.98 -21.52 -12.36
CA ILE A 256 -20.22 -20.77 -12.12
C ILE A 256 -20.80 -20.24 -13.44
N ILE A 257 -19.97 -19.72 -14.33
CA ILE A 257 -20.38 -19.20 -15.64
C ILE A 257 -21.05 -20.30 -16.47
N ALA A 258 -20.48 -21.51 -16.51
CA ALA A 258 -21.08 -22.65 -17.21
C ALA A 258 -22.53 -22.91 -16.74
N LYS A 259 -22.77 -22.85 -15.42
CA LYS A 259 -24.12 -23.00 -14.85
C LYS A 259 -25.07 -21.87 -15.25
N PHE A 260 -24.57 -20.67 -15.53
CA PHE A 260 -25.43 -19.58 -16.01
C PHE A 260 -25.91 -19.79 -17.44
N GLU A 261 -25.15 -20.54 -18.25
CA GLU A 261 -25.52 -20.82 -19.64
C GLU A 261 -26.66 -21.82 -19.75
N GLU A 262 -26.82 -22.69 -18.74
CA GLU A 262 -27.93 -23.64 -18.60
C GLU A 262 -29.27 -22.96 -18.28
N ILE A 263 -29.26 -21.70 -17.85
CA ILE A 263 -30.47 -20.96 -17.47
C ILE A 263 -31.18 -20.43 -18.71
N ALA A 264 -32.47 -20.72 -18.82
CA ALA A 264 -33.36 -20.24 -19.87
C ALA A 264 -33.51 -18.71 -19.84
N ILE A 265 -33.69 -18.10 -21.02
CA ILE A 265 -33.93 -16.67 -21.15
C ILE A 265 -35.43 -16.43 -20.94
N GLU A 266 -35.82 -16.19 -19.70
CA GLU A 266 -37.22 -15.98 -19.31
C GLU A 266 -37.51 -14.55 -18.85
N GLY A 267 -36.49 -13.68 -18.84
CA GLY A 267 -36.60 -12.33 -18.30
C GLY A 267 -36.55 -12.31 -16.77
N ALA A 268 -36.80 -11.15 -16.19
CA ALA A 268 -36.89 -10.98 -14.74
C ALA A 268 -38.12 -10.15 -14.36
N PRO A 269 -39.32 -10.76 -14.39
CA PRO A 269 -40.59 -10.05 -14.22
C PRO A 269 -40.63 -9.28 -12.89
N GLY A 270 -40.99 -7.98 -12.94
CA GLY A 270 -41.14 -7.13 -11.75
C GLY A 270 -39.83 -6.59 -11.15
N ILE A 271 -38.65 -6.95 -11.68
CA ILE A 271 -37.39 -6.40 -11.16
C ILE A 271 -37.18 -4.95 -11.61
N GLU A 272 -37.50 -4.61 -12.86
CA GLU A 272 -37.29 -3.27 -13.40
C GLU A 272 -37.96 -2.20 -12.54
N SER A 273 -39.18 -2.44 -12.05
CA SER A 273 -39.88 -1.50 -11.16
C SER A 273 -39.13 -1.20 -9.86
N HIS A 274 -38.25 -2.09 -9.39
CA HIS A 274 -37.45 -1.80 -8.20
C HIS A 274 -36.32 -0.81 -8.47
N PHE A 275 -35.81 -0.74 -9.71
CA PHE A 275 -34.79 0.25 -10.09
C PHE A 275 -35.37 1.67 -10.22
N ASP A 276 -36.68 1.79 -10.37
CA ASP A 276 -37.43 3.05 -10.45
C ASP A 276 -37.89 3.59 -9.08
N GLU A 277 -37.82 2.78 -7.99
CA GLU A 277 -38.27 3.16 -6.63
C GLU A 277 -37.50 4.33 -5.98
N ILE A 278 -36.46 4.88 -6.63
CA ILE A 278 -35.47 5.80 -6.05
C ILE A 278 -35.73 7.28 -6.37
N ASP A 279 -36.90 7.62 -6.93
CA ASP A 279 -37.32 9.00 -7.17
C ASP A 279 -37.19 9.90 -5.92
N GLY A 280 -36.52 11.06 -6.11
CA GLY A 280 -36.21 12.03 -5.06
C GLY A 280 -34.94 11.73 -4.24
N ALA A 281 -34.10 10.77 -4.65
CA ALA A 281 -32.84 10.47 -3.99
C ALA A 281 -31.77 11.55 -4.20
N GLN A 282 -30.89 11.70 -3.21
CA GLN A 282 -29.73 12.59 -3.31
C GLN A 282 -28.52 11.80 -3.80
N GLU A 283 -27.82 12.36 -4.77
CA GLU A 283 -26.49 11.89 -5.11
C GLU A 283 -25.53 12.16 -3.96
N ILE A 284 -24.76 11.14 -3.60
CA ILE A 284 -23.72 11.27 -2.59
C ILE A 284 -22.36 11.01 -3.22
N SER A 285 -21.41 11.90 -2.95
CA SER A 285 -20.00 11.71 -3.30
C SER A 285 -19.29 10.70 -2.37
N SER A 286 -20.05 9.84 -1.68
CA SER A 286 -19.46 8.81 -0.79
C SER A 286 -18.44 8.03 -1.59
N GLY A 287 -17.26 7.76 -1.02
CA GLY A 287 -16.08 7.15 -1.65
C GLY A 287 -16.27 5.75 -2.26
N LEU A 288 -17.27 5.65 -3.14
CA LEU A 288 -17.70 4.60 -4.02
C LEU A 288 -17.43 5.12 -5.42
N THR A 289 -16.85 4.29 -6.26
CA THR A 289 -16.58 4.65 -7.66
C THR A 289 -17.89 4.60 -8.44
N GLY A 290 -18.28 5.71 -9.08
CA GLY A 290 -19.51 5.81 -9.88
C GLY A 290 -20.62 6.66 -9.24
N GLN A 291 -21.76 6.77 -9.93
CA GLN A 291 -22.88 7.58 -9.47
C GLN A 291 -23.69 6.79 -8.45
N THR A 292 -23.80 7.32 -7.22
CA THR A 292 -24.56 6.67 -6.14
C THR A 292 -25.67 7.57 -5.62
N LEU A 293 -26.90 7.08 -5.71
CA LEU A 293 -28.12 7.74 -5.24
C LEU A 293 -28.63 7.07 -3.98
N ILE A 294 -28.99 7.85 -2.96
CA ILE A 294 -29.56 7.32 -1.71
C ILE A 294 -30.78 8.11 -1.25
N LYS A 295 -31.78 7.37 -0.79
CA LYS A 295 -33.01 7.87 -0.14
C LYS A 295 -33.22 7.14 1.17
N ALA A 296 -33.57 7.86 2.25
CA ALA A 296 -33.84 7.23 3.53
C ALA A 296 -34.99 7.94 4.28
N GLU A 297 -35.99 7.16 4.67
CA GLU A 297 -37.21 7.63 5.32
C GLU A 297 -37.60 6.69 6.45
N LYS A 298 -37.81 7.25 7.65
CA LYS A 298 -38.17 6.50 8.88
C LYS A 298 -37.19 5.36 9.17
N ARG A 299 -37.57 4.11 8.89
CA ARG A 299 -36.79 2.88 9.11
C ARG A 299 -36.39 2.19 7.79
N MET A 300 -36.66 2.83 6.65
CA MET A 300 -36.36 2.28 5.33
C MET A 300 -35.31 3.15 4.65
N ALA A 301 -34.37 2.50 3.98
CA ALA A 301 -33.44 3.17 3.08
C ALA A 301 -33.39 2.42 1.76
N TRP A 302 -33.21 3.18 0.68
CA TRP A 302 -32.98 2.72 -0.68
C TRP A 302 -31.68 3.34 -1.17
N GLY A 303 -31.00 2.62 -2.05
CA GLY A 303 -29.89 3.20 -2.78
C GLY A 303 -29.60 2.44 -4.06
N LYS A 304 -29.06 3.18 -5.01
CA LYS A 304 -28.66 2.70 -6.33
C LYS A 304 -27.23 3.17 -6.60
N THR A 305 -26.41 2.30 -7.16
CA THR A 305 -25.09 2.66 -7.66
C THR A 305 -24.90 2.11 -9.06
N SER A 306 -24.27 2.92 -9.91
CA SER A 306 -23.95 2.58 -11.29
C SER A 306 -22.45 2.69 -11.52
N ILE A 307 -21.82 1.59 -11.95
CA ILE A 307 -20.37 1.51 -12.14
C ILE A 307 -20.02 0.66 -13.37
N THR A 308 -18.89 0.95 -14.01
CA THR A 308 -18.33 0.10 -15.07
C THR A 308 -17.16 -0.74 -14.53
N VAL A 309 -17.16 -2.03 -14.88
CA VAL A 309 -16.15 -3.03 -14.51
C VAL A 309 -15.46 -3.60 -15.74
N ARG A 310 -14.13 -3.79 -15.65
CA ARG A 310 -13.27 -4.31 -16.73
C ARG A 310 -13.28 -5.85 -16.79
N ALA A 311 -14.46 -6.42 -17.02
CA ALA A 311 -14.64 -7.85 -17.24
C ALA A 311 -15.94 -8.11 -18.01
N THR A 312 -16.15 -9.35 -18.45
CA THR A 312 -17.41 -9.74 -19.10
C THR A 312 -18.57 -9.78 -18.10
N HIS A 313 -19.81 -9.59 -18.57
CA HIS A 313 -20.97 -9.53 -17.68
C HIS A 313 -21.18 -10.85 -16.92
N LYS A 314 -20.81 -11.98 -17.54
CA LYS A 314 -20.82 -13.31 -16.93
C LYS A 314 -19.79 -13.45 -15.80
N GLU A 315 -18.56 -12.98 -16.01
CA GLU A 315 -17.51 -13.00 -14.98
C GLU A 315 -17.88 -12.14 -13.79
N VAL A 316 -18.42 -10.94 -14.04
CA VAL A 316 -18.88 -10.05 -12.98
C VAL A 316 -20.05 -10.67 -12.22
N ALA A 317 -21.05 -11.22 -12.92
CA ALA A 317 -22.15 -11.95 -12.27
C ALA A 317 -21.64 -13.13 -11.44
N ALA A 318 -20.65 -13.88 -11.93
CA ALA A 318 -20.07 -15.03 -11.23
C ALA A 318 -19.31 -14.60 -9.97
N PHE A 319 -18.61 -13.46 -10.02
CA PHE A 319 -18.00 -12.85 -8.84
C PHE A 319 -19.06 -12.56 -7.76
N PHE A 320 -20.16 -11.89 -8.12
CA PHE A 320 -21.26 -11.61 -7.17
C PHE A 320 -21.92 -12.89 -6.65
N TRP A 321 -22.08 -13.90 -7.50
CA TRP A 321 -22.62 -15.20 -7.11
C TRP A 321 -21.71 -15.95 -6.13
N GLY A 322 -20.38 -15.79 -6.27
CA GLY A 322 -19.40 -16.35 -5.35
C GLY A 322 -19.43 -15.73 -3.96
N LEU A 323 -19.96 -14.51 -3.80
CA LEU A 323 -20.05 -13.81 -2.51
C LEU A 323 -21.16 -14.34 -1.57
N LYS A 324 -21.80 -15.48 -1.88
CA LYS A 324 -22.88 -16.08 -1.08
C LYS A 324 -22.53 -16.11 0.42
N ARG A 325 -23.37 -15.45 1.23
CA ARG A 325 -23.23 -15.40 2.69
C ARG A 325 -24.30 -16.25 3.37
N GLY A 326 -23.89 -17.42 3.88
CA GLY A 326 -24.67 -18.20 4.84
C GLY A 326 -25.88 -18.97 4.27
N ALA A 327 -26.47 -19.82 5.11
CA ALA A 327 -27.54 -20.76 4.74
C ALA A 327 -28.92 -20.11 4.51
N GLU A 328 -29.11 -18.81 4.83
CA GLU A 328 -30.42 -18.14 4.81
C GLU A 328 -30.66 -17.19 3.61
N SER A 329 -29.65 -16.95 2.76
CA SER A 329 -29.82 -16.04 1.61
C SER A 329 -30.40 -16.77 0.40
N GLN A 330 -31.61 -16.41 -0.03
CA GLN A 330 -32.16 -16.84 -1.31
C GLN A 330 -31.54 -15.97 -2.42
N LEU A 331 -30.52 -16.51 -3.10
CA LEU A 331 -29.98 -15.91 -4.33
C LEU A 331 -30.67 -16.53 -5.53
N VAL A 332 -31.22 -15.67 -6.38
CA VAL A 332 -31.80 -16.07 -7.68
C VAL A 332 -31.06 -15.33 -8.77
N ILE A 333 -30.75 -16.03 -9.85
CA ILE A 333 -30.18 -15.44 -11.05
C ILE A 333 -31.21 -15.54 -12.18
N HIS A 334 -31.38 -14.44 -12.89
CA HIS A 334 -32.26 -14.31 -14.03
C HIS A 334 -31.43 -13.97 -15.26
N ARG A 335 -31.65 -14.70 -16.35
CA ARG A 335 -31.08 -14.38 -17.65
C ARG A 335 -32.11 -13.58 -18.43
N VAL A 336 -31.89 -12.26 -18.52
CA VAL A 336 -32.81 -11.34 -19.19
C VAL A 336 -32.57 -11.34 -20.70
N SER A 337 -31.32 -11.42 -21.12
CA SER A 337 -30.91 -11.57 -22.51
C SER A 337 -29.54 -12.25 -22.59
N ASN A 338 -29.00 -12.43 -23.79
CA ASN A 338 -27.60 -12.87 -23.97
C ASN A 338 -26.56 -11.86 -23.48
N LYS A 339 -26.95 -10.60 -23.27
CA LYS A 339 -26.08 -9.50 -22.86
C LYS A 339 -26.38 -8.99 -21.45
N THR A 340 -27.39 -9.56 -20.79
CA THR A 340 -27.92 -9.04 -19.53
C THR A 340 -28.26 -10.16 -18.55
N LEU A 341 -27.61 -10.13 -17.40
CA LEU A 341 -27.91 -10.98 -16.25
C LEU A 341 -28.40 -10.13 -15.09
N VAL A 342 -29.27 -10.69 -14.26
CA VAL A 342 -29.72 -10.05 -13.02
C VAL A 342 -29.61 -11.03 -11.87
N ILE A 343 -28.94 -10.64 -10.78
CA ILE A 343 -28.91 -11.41 -9.54
C ILE A 343 -29.77 -10.68 -8.51
N THR A 344 -30.68 -11.39 -7.86
CA THR A 344 -31.45 -10.91 -6.72
C THR A 344 -31.09 -11.65 -5.45
N VAL A 345 -31.11 -10.92 -4.34
CA VAL A 345 -30.85 -11.47 -3.00
C VAL A 345 -31.92 -10.94 -2.05
N HIS A 346 -32.59 -11.85 -1.36
CA HIS A 346 -33.51 -11.54 -0.27
C HIS A 346 -32.99 -12.12 1.05
N GLN A 347 -32.87 -11.28 2.08
CA GLN A 347 -32.48 -11.72 3.42
C GLN A 347 -33.02 -10.77 4.50
N GLY A 348 -33.88 -11.26 5.41
CA GLY A 348 -34.24 -10.55 6.64
C GLY A 348 -34.69 -9.08 6.48
N GLY A 349 -35.54 -8.77 5.49
CA GLY A 349 -35.98 -7.39 5.20
C GLY A 349 -34.97 -6.53 4.41
N HIS A 350 -33.91 -7.16 3.91
CA HIS A 350 -32.97 -6.64 2.94
C HIS A 350 -33.29 -7.21 1.55
N PHE A 351 -33.33 -6.35 0.54
CA PHE A 351 -33.44 -6.76 -0.87
C PHE A 351 -32.34 -6.09 -1.68
N THR A 352 -31.69 -6.85 -2.54
CA THR A 352 -30.68 -6.36 -3.46
C THR A 352 -30.93 -6.95 -4.83
N ALA A 353 -30.89 -6.11 -5.86
CA ALA A 353 -30.87 -6.54 -7.25
C ALA A 353 -29.64 -5.93 -7.92
N VAL A 354 -28.92 -6.75 -8.68
CA VAL A 354 -27.73 -6.34 -9.43
C VAL A 354 -27.94 -6.73 -10.88
N LYS A 355 -28.02 -5.73 -11.76
CA LYS A 355 -28.09 -5.89 -13.20
C LYS A 355 -26.71 -5.75 -13.80
N PHE A 356 -26.30 -6.74 -14.58
CA PHE A 356 -25.03 -6.80 -15.30
C PHE A 356 -25.32 -6.69 -16.78
N SER A 357 -24.87 -5.63 -17.43
CA SER A 357 -25.10 -5.38 -18.86
C SER A 357 -23.79 -5.24 -19.61
N GLU A 358 -23.66 -5.93 -20.74
CA GLU A 358 -22.52 -5.76 -21.64
C GLU A 358 -22.46 -4.31 -22.16
N ALA A 359 -21.39 -3.60 -21.82
CA ALA A 359 -21.17 -2.20 -22.22
C ALA A 359 -20.08 -2.06 -23.31
N GLY A 360 -19.40 -3.16 -23.65
CA GLY A 360 -18.35 -3.24 -24.66
C GLY A 360 -17.47 -4.47 -24.44
N GLN A 361 -16.44 -4.63 -25.27
CA GLN A 361 -15.48 -5.72 -25.10
C GLN A 361 -14.78 -5.61 -23.74
N MET A 362 -14.87 -6.68 -22.93
CA MET A 362 -14.35 -6.73 -21.55
C MET A 362 -14.81 -5.55 -20.68
N LYS A 363 -16.03 -5.04 -20.93
CA LYS A 363 -16.63 -3.95 -20.16
C LYS A 363 -18.08 -4.29 -19.81
N THR A 364 -18.39 -4.20 -18.54
CA THR A 364 -19.72 -4.46 -17.99
C THR A 364 -20.20 -3.26 -17.21
N GLY A 365 -21.39 -2.77 -17.56
CA GLY A 365 -22.15 -1.85 -16.71
C GLY A 365 -22.86 -2.63 -15.61
N ILE A 366 -22.61 -2.25 -14.36
CA ILE A 366 -23.32 -2.74 -13.18
C ILE A 366 -24.29 -1.65 -12.74
N GLU A 367 -25.57 -2.00 -12.62
CA GLU A 367 -26.55 -1.25 -11.84
C GLU A 367 -26.94 -2.09 -10.63
N MET A 368 -26.54 -1.64 -9.44
CA MET A 368 -26.88 -2.30 -8.18
C MET A 368 -27.85 -1.44 -7.42
N MET A 369 -29.00 -2.01 -7.06
CA MET A 369 -29.96 -1.41 -6.15
C MET A 369 -30.07 -2.21 -4.86
N THR A 370 -30.32 -1.51 -3.76
CA THR A 370 -30.55 -2.14 -2.47
C THR A 370 -31.58 -1.37 -1.67
N ARG A 371 -32.40 -2.11 -0.92
CA ARG A 371 -33.26 -1.53 0.12
C ARG A 371 -33.15 -2.33 1.41
N HIS A 372 -33.19 -1.62 2.52
CA HIS A 372 -33.07 -2.24 3.84
C HIS A 372 -33.97 -1.56 4.86
N LYS A 373 -34.73 -2.38 5.58
CA LYS A 373 -35.54 -1.97 6.73
C LYS A 373 -34.77 -2.21 8.03
N GLY A 374 -34.20 -1.15 8.61
CA GLY A 374 -33.42 -1.21 9.85
C GLY A 374 -34.16 -0.70 11.09
N SER A 375 -33.42 -0.52 12.18
CA SER A 375 -33.95 0.02 13.45
C SER A 375 -34.21 1.53 13.42
N GLY A 376 -33.60 2.26 12.49
CA GLY A 376 -33.73 3.72 12.32
C GLY A 376 -33.11 4.25 11.03
N LYS A 377 -33.37 5.53 10.72
CA LYS A 377 -32.99 6.18 9.44
C LYS A 377 -31.49 6.10 9.15
N ALA A 378 -30.65 6.47 10.13
CA ALA A 378 -29.20 6.49 9.97
C ALA A 378 -28.61 5.08 9.81
N SER A 379 -29.05 4.13 10.65
CA SER A 379 -28.62 2.72 10.56
C SER A 379 -28.99 2.09 9.22
N SER A 380 -30.22 2.33 8.75
CA SER A 380 -30.70 1.82 7.46
C SER A 380 -29.89 2.40 6.30
N LYS A 381 -29.62 3.71 6.33
CA LYS A 381 -28.77 4.40 5.34
C LYS A 381 -27.36 3.81 5.31
N GLN A 382 -26.74 3.59 6.47
CA GLN A 382 -25.39 3.03 6.57
C GLN A 382 -25.32 1.58 6.07
N SER A 383 -26.35 0.78 6.35
CA SER A 383 -26.46 -0.60 5.84
C SER A 383 -26.54 -0.62 4.31
N VAL A 384 -27.36 0.26 3.72
CA VAL A 384 -27.46 0.41 2.26
C VAL A 384 -26.12 0.82 1.64
N ILE A 385 -25.43 1.84 2.19
CA ILE A 385 -24.10 2.26 1.71
C ILE A 385 -23.10 1.08 1.74
N LYS A 386 -23.11 0.30 2.82
CA LYS A 386 -22.23 -0.87 2.97
C LYS A 386 -22.51 -1.95 1.94
N HIS A 387 -23.76 -2.16 1.53
CA HIS A 387 -24.07 -3.14 0.48
C HIS A 387 -23.72 -2.61 -0.91
N LEU A 388 -23.98 -1.33 -1.19
CA LEU A 388 -23.60 -0.70 -2.47
C LEU A 388 -22.08 -0.71 -2.69
N SER A 389 -21.27 -0.75 -1.62
CA SER A 389 -19.81 -0.86 -1.77
C SER A 389 -19.35 -2.14 -2.44
N MET A 390 -20.18 -3.20 -2.49
CA MET A 390 -19.86 -4.42 -3.21
C MET A 390 -19.64 -4.18 -4.71
N ALA A 391 -20.31 -3.19 -5.31
CA ALA A 391 -20.10 -2.82 -6.71
C ALA A 391 -18.70 -2.20 -6.93
N THR A 392 -18.25 -1.36 -6.00
CA THR A 392 -16.88 -0.82 -5.97
C THR A 392 -15.85 -1.94 -5.75
N ASP A 393 -16.11 -2.85 -4.81
CA ASP A 393 -15.23 -3.99 -4.52
C ASP A 393 -15.07 -4.89 -5.74
N ALA A 394 -16.14 -5.09 -6.53
CA ALA A 394 -16.07 -5.82 -7.80
C ALA A 394 -15.19 -5.09 -8.83
N ALA A 395 -15.37 -3.77 -9.02
CA ALA A 395 -14.51 -3.01 -9.92
C ALA A 395 -13.04 -3.13 -9.51
N TYR A 396 -12.74 -2.91 -8.23
CA TYR A 396 -11.39 -3.05 -7.69
C TYR A 396 -10.82 -4.45 -7.88
N TYR A 397 -11.62 -5.49 -7.69
CA TYR A 397 -11.19 -6.87 -7.91
C TYR A 397 -10.70 -7.06 -9.35
N PHE A 398 -11.51 -6.70 -10.35
CA PHE A 398 -11.16 -6.90 -11.76
C PHE A 398 -10.07 -5.95 -12.26
N ASP A 399 -10.05 -4.70 -11.79
CA ASP A 399 -8.96 -3.76 -12.10
C ASP A 399 -7.60 -4.33 -11.64
N ASN A 400 -7.55 -5.01 -10.49
CA ASN A 400 -6.35 -5.64 -9.94
C ASN A 400 -5.90 -6.94 -10.66
N LEU A 401 -6.68 -7.43 -11.62
CA LEU A 401 -6.34 -8.58 -12.48
C LEU A 401 -5.67 -8.17 -13.80
N LEU A 402 -5.78 -6.90 -14.18
CA LEU A 402 -5.21 -6.37 -15.42
C LEU A 402 -3.68 -6.50 -15.43
N LYS A 403 -3.14 -6.94 -16.57
CA LYS A 403 -1.70 -6.89 -16.86
C LYS A 403 -1.24 -5.45 -17.01
N SER A 404 0.03 -5.16 -16.76
CA SER A 404 0.59 -3.82 -16.93
C SER A 404 0.31 -3.21 -18.32
N THR A 405 0.29 -4.04 -19.37
CA THR A 405 -0.02 -3.65 -20.76
C THR A 405 -1.50 -3.37 -21.06
N GLU A 406 -2.42 -3.77 -20.17
CA GLU A 406 -3.87 -3.62 -20.33
C GLU A 406 -4.44 -2.43 -19.55
N VAL A 407 -3.64 -1.85 -18.65
CA VAL A 407 -4.02 -0.77 -17.73
C VAL A 407 -3.88 0.58 -18.45
N GLY A 408 -4.97 1.34 -18.52
CA GLY A 408 -4.96 2.71 -19.02
C GLY A 408 -4.85 3.75 -17.90
N GLU A 409 -4.80 5.03 -18.28
CA GLU A 409 -4.68 6.14 -17.33
C GLU A 409 -5.76 6.17 -16.23
N HIS A 410 -7.01 5.89 -16.61
CA HIS A 410 -8.13 5.83 -15.68
C HIS A 410 -7.98 4.69 -14.64
N ASP A 411 -7.45 3.54 -15.08
CA ASP A 411 -7.21 2.39 -14.22
C ASP A 411 -6.05 2.70 -13.26
N GLY A 412 -5.00 3.37 -13.74
CA GLY A 412 -3.91 3.90 -12.91
C GLY A 412 -4.40 4.84 -11.80
N ARG A 413 -5.28 5.79 -12.13
CA ARG A 413 -5.92 6.65 -11.12
C ARG A 413 -6.66 5.83 -10.07
N ARG A 414 -7.48 4.86 -10.49
CA ARG A 414 -8.18 3.94 -9.57
C ARG A 414 -7.21 3.16 -8.68
N PHE A 415 -6.05 2.73 -9.19
CA PHE A 415 -5.04 2.08 -8.35
C PHE A 415 -4.54 3.00 -7.23
N GLY A 416 -4.36 4.29 -7.51
CA GLY A 416 -3.97 5.29 -6.52
C GLY A 416 -5.08 5.51 -5.47
N GLU A 417 -6.34 5.60 -5.90
CA GLU A 417 -7.50 5.72 -5.00
C GLU A 417 -7.62 4.50 -4.07
N GLN A 418 -7.56 3.30 -4.65
CA GLN A 418 -7.63 2.02 -3.92
C GLN A 418 -6.56 1.94 -2.84
N LEU A 419 -5.31 2.20 -3.20
CA LEU A 419 -4.19 2.18 -2.27
C LEU A 419 -4.41 3.16 -1.11
N MET A 420 -4.78 4.40 -1.43
CA MET A 420 -4.92 5.44 -0.42
C MET A 420 -6.12 5.24 0.51
N ASP A 421 -7.16 4.54 0.04
CA ASP A 421 -8.28 4.10 0.87
C ASP A 421 -7.89 2.94 1.80
N ARG A 422 -7.13 1.94 1.32
CA ARG A 422 -6.56 0.88 2.18
C ARG A 422 -5.66 1.48 3.26
N VAL A 423 -4.78 2.41 2.88
CA VAL A 423 -3.93 3.15 3.82
C VAL A 423 -4.75 3.95 4.82
N LYS A 424 -5.93 4.46 4.45
CA LYS A 424 -6.83 5.20 5.37
C LYS A 424 -7.53 4.26 6.37
N LYS A 425 -7.92 3.06 5.94
CA LYS A 425 -8.66 2.07 6.74
C LYS A 425 -7.79 1.22 7.67
N ARG A 426 -6.46 1.25 7.49
CA ARG A 426 -5.49 0.52 8.34
C ARG A 426 -5.66 0.85 9.83
N LYS A 427 -5.41 -0.12 10.73
CA LYS A 427 -5.38 0.16 12.17
C LYS A 427 -4.16 1.01 12.49
N VAL A 428 -4.23 1.81 13.56
CA VAL A 428 -3.14 2.75 13.93
C VAL A 428 -1.78 2.05 14.13
N ARG A 429 -1.79 0.77 14.50
CA ARG A 429 -0.59 -0.05 14.71
C ARG A 429 -0.05 -0.72 13.42
N ASP A 430 -0.80 -0.71 12.32
CA ASP A 430 -0.40 -1.37 11.08
C ASP A 430 0.58 -0.50 10.29
N SER A 431 1.65 -1.10 9.75
CA SER A 431 2.63 -0.38 8.94
C SER A 431 2.05 -0.02 7.57
N LYS A 432 2.34 1.20 7.11
CA LYS A 432 2.02 1.61 5.72
C LYS A 432 2.78 0.75 4.69
N VAL A 433 3.97 0.27 5.05
CA VAL A 433 4.78 -0.61 4.20
C VAL A 433 4.07 -1.93 3.97
N GLU A 434 3.52 -2.52 5.04
CA GLU A 434 2.80 -3.79 4.92
C GLU A 434 1.54 -3.66 4.05
N VAL A 435 0.76 -2.58 4.24
CA VAL A 435 -0.39 -2.29 3.38
C VAL A 435 0.02 -2.18 1.90
N MET A 436 1.17 -1.54 1.60
CA MET A 436 1.66 -1.44 0.23
C MET A 436 2.17 -2.78 -0.30
N ARG A 437 2.85 -3.57 0.53
CA ARG A 437 3.33 -4.92 0.19
C ARG A 437 2.16 -5.83 -0.17
N GLU A 438 1.12 -5.87 0.66
CA GLU A 438 -0.11 -6.61 0.38
C GLU A 438 -0.80 -6.12 -0.89
N TYR A 439 -0.81 -4.80 -1.14
CA TYR A 439 -1.42 -4.26 -2.34
C TYR A 439 -0.67 -4.60 -3.63
N ILE A 440 0.67 -4.52 -3.63
CA ILE A 440 1.51 -4.95 -4.76
C ILE A 440 1.26 -6.43 -5.04
N ALA A 441 1.23 -7.29 -4.02
CA ALA A 441 0.93 -8.71 -4.19
C ALA A 441 -0.48 -8.94 -4.78
N ALA A 442 -1.45 -8.12 -4.38
CA ALA A 442 -2.83 -8.20 -4.84
C ALA A 442 -3.09 -7.57 -6.21
N ASN A 443 -2.21 -6.72 -6.76
CA ASN A 443 -2.39 -6.03 -8.03
C ASN A 443 -1.37 -6.54 -9.06
N ARG A 444 -1.87 -7.17 -10.14
CA ARG A 444 -1.01 -7.84 -11.12
C ARG A 444 -0.07 -6.87 -11.83
N ALA A 445 -0.58 -5.74 -12.32
CA ALA A 445 0.25 -4.73 -12.97
C ALA A 445 1.35 -4.20 -12.04
N LEU A 446 1.03 -3.88 -10.79
CA LEU A 446 2.03 -3.44 -9.81
C LEU A 446 3.08 -4.51 -9.51
N LYS A 447 2.67 -5.78 -9.37
CA LYS A 447 3.60 -6.90 -9.20
C LYS A 447 4.57 -6.97 -10.38
N GLU A 448 4.05 -6.97 -11.61
CA GLU A 448 4.84 -7.02 -12.85
C GLU A 448 5.87 -5.87 -12.90
N ILE A 449 5.49 -4.61 -12.62
CA ILE A 449 6.46 -3.50 -12.66
C ILE A 449 7.51 -3.60 -11.55
N THR A 450 7.15 -4.11 -10.37
CA THR A 450 8.10 -4.23 -9.24
C THR A 450 9.08 -5.38 -9.43
N GLU A 451 8.70 -6.40 -10.20
CA GLU A 451 9.59 -7.49 -10.64
C GLU A 451 10.50 -7.04 -11.80
N GLN A 452 9.99 -6.17 -12.67
CA GLN A 452 10.76 -5.60 -13.78
C GLN A 452 11.82 -4.59 -13.31
N HIS A 453 11.50 -3.79 -12.28
CA HIS A 453 12.34 -2.70 -11.79
C HIS A 453 12.54 -2.78 -10.27
N GLY A 454 13.75 -3.19 -9.83
CA GLY A 454 14.05 -3.46 -8.41
C GLY A 454 13.85 -2.29 -7.45
N PHE A 455 14.00 -1.04 -7.92
CA PHE A 455 13.80 0.16 -7.12
C PHE A 455 12.31 0.54 -6.93
N MET A 456 11.39 0.03 -7.76
CA MET A 456 9.99 0.49 -7.77
C MET A 456 9.24 0.12 -6.49
N ARG A 457 9.53 -1.04 -5.92
CA ARG A 457 8.89 -1.51 -4.68
C ARG A 457 9.14 -0.54 -3.52
N THR A 458 10.41 -0.23 -3.24
CA THR A 458 10.79 0.66 -2.12
C THR A 458 10.48 2.13 -2.43
N LEU A 459 10.48 2.53 -3.70
CA LEU A 459 9.99 3.85 -4.13
C LEU A 459 8.52 4.04 -3.72
N LEU A 460 7.64 3.09 -4.06
CA LEU A 460 6.22 3.18 -3.72
C LEU A 460 6.00 3.18 -2.19
N TYR A 461 6.79 2.41 -1.44
CA TYR A 461 6.79 2.47 0.03
C TYR A 461 7.10 3.88 0.54
N ALA A 462 8.17 4.49 0.03
CA ALA A 462 8.60 5.81 0.46
C ALA A 462 7.56 6.90 0.14
N VAL A 463 6.97 6.88 -1.06
CA VAL A 463 5.93 7.83 -1.48
C VAL A 463 4.72 7.76 -0.55
N VAL A 464 4.22 6.56 -0.25
CA VAL A 464 3.05 6.36 0.62
C VAL A 464 3.35 6.73 2.08
N ILE A 465 4.57 6.48 2.55
CA ILE A 465 5.01 6.90 3.89
C ILE A 465 4.99 8.42 4.01
N ASN A 466 5.46 9.13 2.97
CA ASN A 466 5.55 10.59 2.85
C ASN A 466 6.33 11.22 4.03
N LYS A 467 7.62 10.87 4.16
CA LYS A 467 8.54 11.37 5.20
C LYS A 467 9.92 11.69 4.61
N PHE A 468 10.53 12.78 5.10
CA PHE A 468 11.87 13.26 4.70
C PHE A 468 13.05 12.37 5.10
N LYS A 469 12.92 11.57 6.16
CA LYS A 469 13.99 10.72 6.67
C LYS A 469 13.47 9.35 7.13
N ARG A 470 14.28 8.33 6.89
CA ARG A 470 14.19 6.99 7.48
C ARG A 470 14.30 7.12 9.01
N ARG A 471 13.38 6.53 9.78
CA ARG A 471 13.71 6.12 11.16
C ARG A 471 14.43 4.79 11.01
N ALA A 472 15.75 4.81 11.17
CA ALA A 472 16.61 3.65 10.93
C ALA A 472 16.36 2.46 11.88
N THR A 473 15.41 2.53 12.81
CA THR A 473 15.37 1.59 13.94
C THR A 473 14.38 0.43 13.84
N HIS A 474 13.50 0.31 12.84
CA HIS A 474 12.52 -0.80 12.84
C HIS A 474 12.07 -1.39 11.49
N GLU A 475 12.68 -1.00 10.35
CA GLU A 475 12.33 -1.58 9.04
C GLU A 475 13.64 -1.91 8.31
N GLY A 476 13.90 -3.22 8.15
CA GLY A 476 15.17 -3.91 7.88
C GLY A 476 16.22 -3.13 7.09
N GLU A 477 17.47 -3.19 7.54
CA GLU A 477 18.62 -2.71 6.76
C GLU A 477 18.62 -3.36 5.37
N ASP A 478 18.48 -2.54 4.32
CA ASP A 478 18.48 -2.98 2.92
C ASP A 478 19.89 -3.41 2.53
N ASN A 479 20.03 -4.63 2.02
CA ASN A 479 21.30 -5.16 1.53
C ASN A 479 21.50 -4.96 0.01
N SER A 480 20.56 -4.30 -0.69
CA SER A 480 20.61 -4.02 -2.15
C SER A 480 20.72 -2.52 -2.48
N GLU A 481 21.63 -2.16 -3.39
CA GLU A 481 21.84 -0.78 -3.86
C GLU A 481 20.58 -0.19 -4.53
N GLU A 482 19.79 -1.01 -5.23
CA GLU A 482 18.56 -0.57 -5.90
C GLU A 482 17.39 -0.31 -4.93
N GLU A 483 17.27 -1.10 -3.86
CA GLU A 483 16.24 -0.89 -2.84
C GLU A 483 16.50 0.42 -2.08
N ALA A 484 17.76 0.65 -1.70
CA ALA A 484 18.21 1.91 -1.12
C ALA A 484 17.98 3.09 -2.09
N ARG A 485 18.19 2.88 -3.39
CA ARG A 485 17.91 3.87 -4.43
C ARG A 485 16.42 4.19 -4.51
N GLY A 486 15.53 3.20 -4.48
CA GLY A 486 14.09 3.41 -4.48
C GLY A 486 13.60 4.25 -3.29
N TRP A 487 14.11 3.99 -2.09
CA TRP A 487 13.86 4.83 -0.91
C TRP A 487 14.29 6.29 -1.11
N LYS A 488 15.49 6.50 -1.66
CA LYS A 488 16.00 7.85 -1.96
C LYS A 488 15.08 8.57 -2.94
N ILE A 489 14.70 7.92 -4.03
CA ILE A 489 13.82 8.48 -5.06
C ILE A 489 12.45 8.83 -4.45
N GLY A 490 11.78 7.87 -3.84
CA GLY A 490 10.42 8.08 -3.35
C GLY A 490 10.33 9.06 -2.17
N SER A 491 11.36 9.15 -1.32
CA SER A 491 11.38 10.15 -0.23
C SER A 491 11.54 11.59 -0.73
N ALA A 492 12.19 11.80 -1.89
CA ALA A 492 12.35 13.11 -2.52
C ALA A 492 11.00 13.75 -2.90
N MET A 493 9.98 12.95 -3.22
CA MET A 493 8.61 13.42 -3.46
C MET A 493 8.10 14.29 -2.29
N THR A 494 8.43 13.94 -1.05
CA THR A 494 8.04 14.72 0.14
C THR A 494 8.55 16.16 0.06
N GLY A 495 9.77 16.36 -0.44
CA GLY A 495 10.38 17.68 -0.61
C GLY A 495 9.70 18.49 -1.71
N VAL A 496 9.51 17.87 -2.88
CA VAL A 496 8.84 18.50 -4.02
C VAL A 496 7.39 18.88 -3.68
N MET A 497 6.68 18.05 -2.91
CA MET A 497 5.33 18.38 -2.44
C MET A 497 5.27 19.63 -1.52
N LEU A 498 6.36 20.02 -0.87
CA LEU A 498 6.36 21.26 -0.07
C LEU A 498 6.45 22.52 -0.91
N THR A 499 7.04 22.44 -2.09
CA THR A 499 7.29 23.59 -2.98
C THR A 499 6.25 23.71 -4.09
N THR A 500 5.48 22.65 -4.36
CA THR A 500 4.51 22.60 -5.46
C THR A 500 3.06 22.82 -5.02
N ALA A 501 2.24 23.33 -5.95
CA ALA A 501 0.85 23.72 -5.67
C ALA A 501 -0.17 22.63 -5.97
N THR A 502 0.15 21.69 -6.85
CA THR A 502 -0.77 20.65 -7.34
C THR A 502 -0.05 19.32 -7.45
N ALA A 503 -0.81 18.21 -7.42
CA ALA A 503 -0.25 16.87 -7.61
C ALA A 503 0.48 16.67 -8.94
N ALA A 504 -0.06 17.17 -10.05
CA ALA A 504 0.59 17.06 -11.37
C ALA A 504 1.99 17.71 -11.38
N HIS A 505 2.08 18.99 -10.99
CA HIS A 505 3.37 19.70 -10.88
C HIS A 505 4.35 18.98 -9.94
N ALA A 506 3.86 18.40 -8.83
CA ALA A 506 4.70 17.66 -7.90
C ALA A 506 5.29 16.40 -8.54
N VAL A 507 4.47 15.63 -9.26
CA VAL A 507 4.92 14.42 -9.96
C VAL A 507 5.89 14.77 -11.09
N ASP A 508 5.62 15.83 -11.87
CA ASP A 508 6.50 16.26 -12.96
C ASP A 508 7.87 16.72 -12.44
N GLU A 509 7.90 17.63 -11.46
CA GLU A 509 9.16 18.13 -10.87
C GLU A 509 9.95 17.01 -10.18
N TRP A 510 9.28 16.09 -9.50
CA TRP A 510 9.91 14.92 -8.89
C TRP A 510 10.47 13.96 -9.95
N ALA A 511 9.70 13.63 -10.98
CA ALA A 511 10.15 12.74 -12.04
C ALA A 511 11.34 13.32 -12.82
N HIS A 512 11.39 14.64 -13.02
CA HIS A 512 12.53 15.32 -13.64
C HIS A 512 13.87 15.15 -12.90
N GLN A 513 13.84 14.84 -11.60
CA GLN A 513 15.06 14.60 -10.81
C GLN A 513 15.63 13.19 -11.01
N PHE A 514 14.86 12.26 -11.59
CA PHE A 514 15.20 10.84 -11.68
C PHE A 514 14.81 10.26 -13.05
N THR A 515 15.79 10.15 -13.96
CA THR A 515 15.59 9.62 -15.32
C THR A 515 14.99 8.21 -15.31
N GLU A 516 15.39 7.38 -14.35
CA GLU A 516 14.87 6.02 -14.18
C GLU A 516 13.35 5.98 -13.92
N VAL A 517 12.79 6.99 -13.25
CA VAL A 517 11.34 7.09 -13.02
C VAL A 517 10.64 7.51 -14.30
N GLN A 518 11.23 8.43 -15.07
CA GLN A 518 10.68 8.87 -16.35
C GLN A 518 10.61 7.72 -17.36
N GLU A 519 11.65 6.88 -17.42
CA GLU A 519 11.66 5.68 -18.25
C GLU A 519 10.45 4.79 -17.94
N VAL A 520 10.24 4.44 -16.66
CA VAL A 520 9.09 3.60 -16.26
C VAL A 520 7.75 4.29 -16.52
N MET A 521 7.63 5.60 -16.28
CA MET A 521 6.40 6.35 -16.58
C MET A 521 6.08 6.41 -18.08
N ASN A 522 7.10 6.43 -18.93
CA ASN A 522 6.92 6.39 -20.39
C ASN A 522 6.59 4.97 -20.87
N GLU A 523 7.15 3.94 -20.26
CA GLU A 523 6.81 2.55 -20.54
C GLU A 523 5.40 2.17 -20.04
N GLN A 524 4.96 2.78 -18.94
CA GLN A 524 3.71 2.48 -18.23
C GLN A 524 2.87 3.75 -18.06
N GLU A 525 2.07 4.09 -19.08
CA GLU A 525 1.27 5.33 -19.12
C GLU A 525 0.37 5.53 -17.88
N TRP A 526 -0.09 4.44 -17.26
CA TRP A 526 -0.94 4.44 -16.07
C TRP A 526 -0.22 4.81 -14.76
N LEU A 527 1.11 4.72 -14.71
CA LEU A 527 1.88 4.97 -13.49
C LEU A 527 1.78 6.45 -13.06
N ARG A 528 1.81 7.36 -14.02
CA ARG A 528 1.70 8.80 -13.76
C ARG A 528 0.36 9.16 -13.09
N PRO A 529 -0.82 8.83 -13.67
CA PRO A 529 -2.12 9.06 -13.03
C PRO A 529 -2.24 8.44 -11.63
N MET A 530 -1.65 7.26 -11.41
CA MET A 530 -1.63 6.62 -10.09
C MET A 530 -0.89 7.48 -9.07
N LEU A 531 0.32 7.94 -9.41
CA LEU A 531 1.15 8.77 -8.55
C LEU A 531 0.50 10.13 -8.28
N GLU A 532 -0.10 10.75 -9.29
CA GLU A 532 -0.84 12.00 -9.14
C GLU A 532 -2.00 11.86 -8.15
N GLU A 533 -2.76 10.77 -8.22
CA GLU A 533 -3.86 10.52 -7.28
C GLU A 533 -3.34 10.26 -5.86
N ILE A 534 -2.26 9.50 -5.70
CA ILE A 534 -1.61 9.29 -4.40
C ILE A 534 -1.18 10.63 -3.80
N VAL A 535 -0.47 11.45 -4.57
CA VAL A 535 0.01 12.77 -4.15
C VAL A 535 -1.15 13.71 -3.83
N MET A 536 -2.24 13.67 -4.60
CA MET A 536 -3.46 14.44 -4.32
C MET A 536 -4.07 14.07 -2.97
N LYS A 537 -4.23 12.78 -2.66
CA LYS A 537 -4.72 12.34 -1.34
C LYS A 537 -3.75 12.67 -0.21
N LEU A 538 -2.45 12.68 -0.47
CA LEU A 538 -1.44 13.11 0.51
C LEU A 538 -1.52 14.62 0.77
N PHE A 539 -1.74 15.44 -0.26
CA PHE A 539 -2.00 16.88 -0.11
C PHE A 539 -3.23 17.14 0.75
N MET A 540 -4.35 16.45 0.50
CA MET A 540 -5.59 16.63 1.28
C MET A 540 -5.45 16.24 2.76
N LYS A 541 -4.50 15.35 3.09
CA LYS A 541 -4.28 14.90 4.48
C LYS A 541 -3.30 15.79 5.25
N SER A 542 -2.49 16.59 4.57
CA SER A 542 -1.35 17.27 5.17
C SER A 542 -1.47 18.78 5.04
N ASN A 543 -1.68 19.46 6.18
CA ASN A 543 -1.55 20.92 6.24
C ASN A 543 -0.10 21.38 6.06
N LEU A 544 0.90 20.47 6.00
CA LEU A 544 2.32 20.83 5.94
C LEU A 544 2.70 21.52 4.63
N GLY A 545 2.19 21.06 3.48
CA GLY A 545 2.48 21.70 2.19
C GLY A 545 1.85 23.08 2.07
N LEU A 546 0.64 23.26 2.62
CA LEU A 546 0.04 24.59 2.74
C LEU A 546 0.86 25.48 3.68
N LYS A 547 1.21 24.98 4.87
CA LYS A 547 2.05 25.68 5.85
C LYS A 547 3.39 26.11 5.25
N ALA A 548 4.11 25.21 4.58
CA ALA A 548 5.40 25.50 3.97
C ALA A 548 5.31 26.57 2.88
N ARG A 549 4.37 26.45 1.92
CA ARG A 549 4.17 27.45 0.86
C ARG A 549 3.85 28.84 1.41
N VAL A 550 3.02 28.87 2.44
CA VAL A 550 2.59 30.09 3.11
C VAL A 550 3.74 30.72 3.90
N THR A 551 4.51 29.93 4.66
CA THR A 551 5.70 30.39 5.40
C THR A 551 6.82 30.86 4.47
N VAL A 552 7.12 30.12 3.40
CA VAL A 552 8.14 30.52 2.40
C VAL A 552 7.69 31.79 1.68
N GLY A 553 6.42 31.86 1.26
CA GLY A 553 5.87 33.05 0.62
C GLY A 553 5.96 34.30 1.51
N ALA A 554 5.66 34.17 2.80
CA ALA A 554 5.82 35.26 3.76
C ALA A 554 7.28 35.69 3.94
N ALA A 555 8.21 34.73 4.05
CA ALA A 555 9.63 35.02 4.16
C ALA A 555 10.16 35.76 2.91
N THR A 556 9.78 35.34 1.70
CA THR A 556 10.14 36.03 0.46
C THR A 556 9.60 37.45 0.42
N SER A 557 8.32 37.67 0.75
CA SER A 557 7.75 39.03 0.79
C SER A 557 8.40 39.95 1.83
N MET A 558 8.87 39.41 2.96
CA MET A 558 9.62 40.17 3.95
C MET A 558 11.03 40.54 3.45
N VAL A 559 11.69 39.65 2.70
CA VAL A 559 12.99 39.92 2.06
C VAL A 559 12.86 40.98 0.97
N ASP A 560 11.77 40.96 0.20
CA ASP A 560 11.48 41.99 -0.80
C ASP A 560 11.33 43.37 -0.14
N LEU A 561 10.56 43.48 0.96
CA LEU A 561 10.41 44.74 1.69
C LEU A 561 11.76 45.26 2.23
N LEU A 562 12.61 44.38 2.77
CA LEU A 562 13.96 44.75 3.19
C LEU A 562 14.81 45.27 2.02
N THR A 563 14.66 44.63 0.85
CA THR A 563 15.35 45.02 -0.38
C THR A 563 14.84 46.38 -0.88
N ASP A 564 13.54 46.66 -0.82
CA ASP A 564 12.95 47.95 -1.21
C ASP A 564 13.40 49.10 -0.28
N VAL A 565 13.48 48.84 1.03
CA VAL A 565 14.02 49.79 2.01
C VAL A 565 15.50 50.04 1.75
N TYR A 566 16.27 48.99 1.47
CA TYR A 566 17.68 49.09 1.13
C TYR A 566 17.92 49.89 -0.16
N VAL A 567 17.16 49.61 -1.23
CA VAL A 567 17.23 50.34 -2.51
C VAL A 567 16.85 51.81 -2.32
N THR A 568 15.80 52.09 -1.55
CA THR A 568 15.39 53.46 -1.22
C THR A 568 16.49 54.21 -0.45
N TYR A 569 17.11 53.56 0.54
CA TYR A 569 18.25 54.11 1.28
C TYR A 569 19.48 54.34 0.38
N MET A 570 19.78 53.40 -0.52
CA MET A 570 20.87 53.50 -1.50
C MET A 570 20.68 54.71 -2.41
N PHE A 571 19.49 54.93 -2.97
CA PHE A 571 19.21 56.10 -3.81
C PHE A 571 19.30 57.44 -3.07
N TRP A 572 18.94 57.46 -1.78
CA TRP A 572 19.14 58.62 -0.93
C TRP A 572 20.63 58.93 -0.71
N ARG A 573 21.42 57.90 -0.36
CA ARG A 573 22.86 58.01 -0.12
C ARG A 573 23.63 58.46 -1.37
N GLU A 574 23.24 57.97 -2.54
CA GLU A 574 23.85 58.31 -3.82
C GLU A 574 23.39 59.65 -4.41
N LYS A 575 22.60 60.45 -3.68
CA LYS A 575 22.04 61.75 -4.12
C LYS A 575 21.20 61.65 -5.41
N LYS A 576 20.69 60.46 -5.74
CA LYS A 576 19.81 60.20 -6.88
C LYS A 576 18.36 60.51 -6.52
N TYR A 577 18.08 61.79 -6.24
CA TYR A 577 16.81 62.22 -5.64
C TYR A 577 15.55 61.89 -6.47
N GLY A 578 15.67 61.79 -7.80
CA GLY A 578 14.56 61.35 -8.67
C GLY A 578 14.16 59.91 -8.41
N TYR A 579 15.12 58.99 -8.41
CA TYR A 579 14.91 57.57 -8.13
C TYR A 579 14.51 57.32 -6.67
N PHE A 580 15.07 58.10 -5.74
CA PHE A 580 14.64 58.08 -4.34
C PHE A 580 13.15 58.42 -4.19
N LYS A 581 12.68 59.51 -4.81
CA LYS A 581 11.26 59.90 -4.75
C LYS A 581 10.36 58.84 -5.37
N ALA A 582 10.77 58.22 -6.46
CA ALA A 582 10.01 57.16 -7.13
C ALA A 582 9.92 55.88 -6.26
N SER A 583 11.06 55.42 -5.73
CA SER A 583 11.15 54.24 -4.85
C SER A 583 10.35 54.45 -3.55
N LEU A 584 10.50 55.62 -2.92
CA LEU A 584 9.74 55.98 -1.73
C LEU A 584 8.23 56.08 -2.01
N ALA A 585 7.83 56.65 -3.15
CA ALA A 585 6.41 56.71 -3.53
C ALA A 585 5.83 55.32 -3.77
N SER A 586 6.58 54.40 -4.38
CA SER A 586 6.17 53.01 -4.58
C SER A 586 5.99 52.27 -3.24
N LEU A 587 6.90 52.49 -2.29
CA LEU A 587 6.82 51.92 -0.94
C LEU A 587 5.62 52.49 -0.14
N ILE A 588 5.39 53.80 -0.21
CA ILE A 588 4.23 54.43 0.45
C ILE A 588 2.92 53.94 -0.18
N ALA A 589 2.88 53.80 -1.51
CA ALA A 589 1.70 53.29 -2.21
C ALA A 589 1.38 51.84 -1.83
N SER A 590 2.39 50.98 -1.69
CA SER A 590 2.19 49.58 -1.28
C SER A 590 1.67 49.46 0.16
N ILE A 591 2.24 50.21 1.10
CA ILE A 591 1.77 50.27 2.50
C ILE A 591 0.35 50.85 2.57
N GLY A 592 0.07 51.93 1.84
CA GLY A 592 -1.26 52.56 1.78
C GLY A 592 -2.34 51.62 1.27
N MET A 593 -2.04 50.85 0.22
CA MET A 593 -2.98 49.88 -0.34
C MET A 593 -3.25 48.70 0.60
N GLN A 594 -2.21 48.21 1.31
CA GLN A 594 -2.36 47.18 2.33
C GLN A 594 -3.25 47.65 3.50
N MET A 595 -3.06 48.89 3.97
CA MET A 595 -3.91 49.48 5.01
C MET A 595 -5.37 49.63 4.56
N PHE A 596 -5.61 50.04 3.31
CA PHE A 596 -6.95 50.13 2.74
C PHE A 596 -7.66 48.77 2.68
N CYS A 597 -6.96 47.72 2.26
CA CYS A 597 -7.53 46.37 2.20
C CYS A 597 -7.90 45.84 3.58
N VAL A 598 -7.05 46.06 4.59
CA VAL A 598 -7.37 45.70 5.98
C VAL A 598 -8.60 46.44 6.49
N LEU A 599 -8.74 47.72 6.15
CA LEU A 599 -9.93 48.51 6.50
C LEU A 599 -11.17 47.94 5.78
N ALA A 600 -11.09 47.65 4.49
CA ALA A 600 -12.19 47.07 3.72
C ALA A 600 -12.63 45.70 4.28
N GLN A 601 -11.65 44.87 4.67
CA GLN A 601 -11.83 43.52 5.21
C GLN A 601 -12.46 43.53 6.62
N ASN A 602 -11.99 44.42 7.50
CA ASN A 602 -12.29 44.40 8.93
C ASN A 602 -13.25 45.52 9.40
N LYS A 603 -13.73 46.41 8.51
CA LYS A 603 -14.61 47.53 8.91
C LYS A 603 -15.86 47.13 9.69
N LYS A 604 -16.40 45.93 9.46
CA LYS A 604 -17.59 45.42 10.17
C LYS A 604 -17.28 44.76 11.52
N LEU A 605 -16.01 44.53 11.83
CA LEU A 605 -15.53 43.95 13.11
C LEU A 605 -15.15 45.02 14.14
N GLY A 606 -15.23 46.31 13.78
CA GLY A 606 -14.95 47.46 14.64
C GLY A 606 -13.56 48.08 14.42
N MET A 607 -13.45 49.40 14.65
CA MET A 607 -12.24 50.18 14.36
C MET A 607 -11.01 49.71 15.16
N MET A 608 -11.21 49.23 16.39
CA MET A 608 -10.14 48.68 17.21
C MET A 608 -9.46 47.47 16.54
N ARG A 609 -10.23 46.63 15.84
CA ARG A 609 -9.70 45.47 15.11
C ARG A 609 -8.89 45.90 13.89
N VAL A 610 -9.34 46.92 13.16
CA VAL A 610 -8.61 47.50 12.02
C VAL A 610 -7.24 48.03 12.46
N VAL A 611 -7.18 48.76 13.58
CA VAL A 611 -5.92 49.29 14.13
C VAL A 611 -4.96 48.16 14.53
N GLN A 612 -5.45 47.09 15.15
CA GLN A 612 -4.63 45.92 15.48
C GLN A 612 -4.01 45.27 14.24
N GLU A 613 -4.73 45.22 13.12
CA GLU A 613 -4.26 44.66 11.85
C GLU A 613 -3.30 45.60 11.08
N TRP A 614 -3.36 46.92 11.31
CA TRP A 614 -2.42 47.88 10.72
C TRP A 614 -1.04 47.83 11.36
N ILE A 615 -0.94 47.50 12.65
CA ILE A 615 0.35 47.43 13.35
C ILE A 615 1.34 46.49 12.63
N PRO A 616 1.00 45.22 12.32
CA PRO A 616 1.88 44.33 11.55
C PRO A 616 2.26 44.84 10.16
N ILE A 617 1.43 45.66 9.50
CA ILE A 617 1.74 46.22 8.18
C ILE A 617 2.89 47.22 8.30
N LEU A 618 2.81 48.13 9.27
CA LEU A 618 3.79 49.20 9.45
C LEU A 618 5.18 48.67 9.84
N ILE A 619 5.23 47.55 10.56
CA ILE A 619 6.50 46.88 10.92
C ILE A 619 6.93 45.83 9.87
N GLY A 620 6.22 45.71 8.74
CA GLY A 620 6.55 44.76 7.67
C GLY A 620 6.29 43.28 7.99
N PHE A 621 5.59 42.99 9.08
CA PHE A 621 5.34 41.65 9.61
C PHE A 621 3.97 41.07 9.23
N LYS A 622 3.11 41.83 8.54
CA LYS A 622 1.78 41.37 8.09
C LYS A 622 1.84 40.06 7.28
N PRO A 623 2.77 39.87 6.30
CA PRO A 623 2.89 38.59 5.60
C PRO A 623 3.10 37.40 6.55
N ALA A 624 3.87 37.58 7.63
CA ALA A 624 4.10 36.54 8.64
C ALA A 624 2.86 36.27 9.51
N VAL A 625 2.11 37.31 9.88
CA VAL A 625 0.85 37.19 10.65
C VAL A 625 -0.21 36.46 9.84
N ASP A 626 -0.38 36.80 8.57
CA ASP A 626 -1.33 36.14 7.67
C ASP A 626 -0.94 34.70 7.41
N ALA A 627 0.36 34.48 7.19
CA ALA A 627 0.89 33.15 7.04
C ALA A 627 0.66 32.27 8.26
N TYR A 628 0.84 32.83 9.45
CA TYR A 628 0.57 32.13 10.71
C TYR A 628 -0.92 31.79 10.88
N ARG A 629 -1.84 32.68 10.51
CA ARG A 629 -3.30 32.42 10.59
C ARG A 629 -3.75 31.33 9.64
N VAL A 630 -3.26 31.36 8.40
CA VAL A 630 -3.51 30.31 7.41
C VAL A 630 -2.87 28.99 7.86
N ALA A 631 -1.65 29.03 8.39
CA ALA A 631 -0.95 27.85 8.91
C ALA A 631 -1.66 27.22 10.12
N THR A 632 -2.24 28.01 11.01
CA THR A 632 -2.95 27.55 12.21
C THR A 632 -4.39 27.15 11.95
N GLY A 633 -4.91 27.37 10.73
CA GLY A 633 -6.27 27.00 10.34
C GLY A 633 -7.35 27.90 10.93
N ALA A 634 -7.05 29.20 11.10
CA ALA A 634 -8.02 30.16 11.57
C ALA A 634 -9.27 30.19 10.67
N LYS A 635 -10.47 30.17 11.26
CA LYS A 635 -11.74 30.29 10.53
C LYS A 635 -12.05 31.76 10.24
N GLN A 636 -12.89 32.00 9.24
CA GLN A 636 -13.43 33.33 8.97
C GLN A 636 -14.20 33.84 10.20
N GLU A 637 -13.84 35.03 10.66
CA GLU A 637 -14.55 35.72 11.76
C GLU A 637 -15.89 36.28 11.26
N VAL A 638 -16.94 36.17 12.07
CA VAL A 638 -18.28 36.67 11.72
C VAL A 638 -18.21 38.19 11.52
N GLY A 639 -18.33 38.65 10.27
CA GLY A 639 -18.20 40.06 9.89
C GLY A 639 -16.98 40.37 9.02
N ALA A 640 -16.00 39.48 8.90
CA ALA A 640 -14.88 39.61 7.96
C ALA A 640 -15.36 39.44 6.51
N ALA A 641 -14.81 40.21 5.57
CA ALA A 641 -15.23 40.15 4.16
C ALA A 641 -14.76 38.88 3.40
N GLY A 642 -13.76 38.16 3.93
CA GLY A 642 -13.26 36.90 3.37
C GLY A 642 -12.54 36.06 4.42
N ASP A 643 -12.19 34.82 4.09
CA ASP A 643 -11.39 33.96 4.98
C ASP A 643 -9.89 34.35 4.97
N PRO A 644 -9.08 33.86 5.93
CA PRO A 644 -7.64 34.19 6.00
C PRO A 644 -6.84 33.82 4.74
N MET A 645 -7.27 32.81 3.98
CA MET A 645 -6.61 32.42 2.72
C MET A 645 -6.86 33.45 1.63
N THR A 646 -8.09 33.94 1.54
CA THR A 646 -8.53 34.96 0.58
C THR A 646 -7.80 36.27 0.87
N GLU A 647 -7.72 36.67 2.14
CA GLU A 647 -6.99 37.87 2.57
C GLU A 647 -5.51 37.82 2.15
N MET A 648 -4.81 36.73 2.47
CA MET A 648 -3.41 36.54 2.12
C MET A 648 -3.18 36.52 0.60
N THR A 649 -4.10 35.93 -0.17
CA THR A 649 -4.01 35.84 -1.64
C THR A 649 -4.16 37.23 -2.29
N VAL A 650 -5.13 38.02 -1.84
CA VAL A 650 -5.36 39.39 -2.31
C VAL A 650 -4.15 40.27 -2.00
N MET A 651 -3.59 40.16 -0.79
CA MET A 651 -2.39 40.91 -0.42
C MET A 651 -1.17 40.56 -1.27
N LYS A 652 -0.98 39.27 -1.59
CA LYS A 652 0.14 38.81 -2.42
C LYS A 652 0.04 39.29 -3.88
N GLN A 653 -1.14 39.19 -4.50
CA GLN A 653 -1.33 39.61 -5.90
C GLN A 653 -1.06 41.11 -6.10
N GLN A 654 -1.36 41.93 -5.08
CA GLN A 654 -1.13 43.38 -5.13
C GLN A 654 0.36 43.75 -5.09
N LEU A 655 1.16 43.07 -4.27
CA LEU A 655 2.62 43.26 -4.24
C LEU A 655 3.24 43.03 -5.62
N VAL A 656 2.79 41.99 -6.33
CA VAL A 656 3.26 41.67 -7.69
C VAL A 656 2.81 42.74 -8.71
N MET A 657 1.57 43.25 -8.60
CA MET A 657 1.06 44.30 -9.49
C MET A 657 1.79 45.63 -9.34
N ILE A 658 2.11 46.04 -8.11
CA ILE A 658 2.83 47.31 -7.86
C ILE A 658 4.27 47.19 -8.39
N GLY A 659 4.95 46.07 -8.14
CA GLY A 659 6.30 45.84 -8.67
C GLY A 659 6.38 45.81 -10.20
N THR A 660 5.39 45.22 -10.87
CA THR A 660 5.35 45.16 -12.35
C THR A 660 5.01 46.50 -13.00
N GLN A 661 4.12 47.31 -12.40
CA GLN A 661 3.82 48.66 -12.89
C GLN A 661 5.02 49.61 -12.76
N THR A 662 5.81 49.49 -11.71
CA THR A 662 7.01 50.33 -11.50
C THR A 662 8.10 50.04 -12.54
N LEU A 663 8.36 48.75 -12.86
CA LEU A 663 9.30 48.33 -13.90
C LEU A 663 8.87 48.77 -15.32
N LEU A 664 7.57 48.72 -15.64
CA LEU A 664 7.04 49.19 -16.92
C LEU A 664 7.16 50.72 -17.07
N ARG A 665 7.01 51.46 -15.96
CA ARG A 665 7.13 52.93 -15.95
C ARG A 665 8.59 53.39 -16.11
N GLU A 666 9.55 52.65 -15.57
CA GLU A 666 10.98 52.90 -15.78
C GLU A 666 11.41 52.64 -17.23
N LYS A 667 10.95 51.55 -17.85
CA LYS A 667 11.19 51.29 -19.29
C LYS A 667 10.54 52.33 -20.19
N GLY A 668 9.33 52.80 -19.85
CA GLY A 668 8.63 53.87 -20.58
C GLY A 668 9.36 55.22 -20.54
N HIS A 669 10.00 55.56 -19.41
CA HIS A 669 10.81 56.76 -19.28
C HIS A 669 12.12 56.69 -20.09
N GLN A 670 12.82 55.54 -20.11
CA GLN A 670 14.02 55.36 -20.94
C GLN A 670 13.70 55.45 -22.45
N THR A 671 12.57 54.87 -22.88
CA THR A 671 12.15 54.90 -24.29
C THR A 671 11.75 56.31 -24.73
N SER A 672 11.06 57.07 -23.88
CA SER A 672 10.66 58.46 -24.17
C SER A 672 11.86 59.42 -24.22
N MET A 673 12.88 59.21 -23.38
CA MET A 673 14.11 59.99 -23.39
C MET A 673 14.98 59.67 -24.62
N GLY A 674 15.00 58.41 -25.06
CA GLY A 674 15.65 57.99 -26.31
C GLY A 674 15.00 58.59 -27.56
N ILE A 675 13.67 58.67 -27.61
CA ILE A 675 12.93 59.31 -28.71
C ILE A 675 13.16 60.83 -28.72
N TYR A 676 13.21 61.47 -27.54
CA TYR A 676 13.47 62.91 -27.42
C TYR A 676 14.90 63.28 -27.88
N LEU A 677 15.90 62.47 -27.53
CA LEU A 677 17.29 62.64 -27.96
C LEU A 677 17.48 62.35 -29.46
N GLN A 678 16.78 61.37 -30.04
CA GLN A 678 16.78 61.15 -31.49
C GLN A 678 16.12 62.29 -32.28
N LYS A 679 15.16 63.01 -31.69
CA LYS A 679 14.51 64.16 -32.33
C LYS A 679 15.41 65.40 -32.33
N GLN A 680 16.14 65.64 -31.22
CA GLN A 680 17.14 66.73 -31.17
C GLN A 680 18.36 66.48 -32.07
N ALA A 681 18.77 65.22 -32.27
CA ALA A 681 19.87 64.87 -33.19
C ALA A 681 19.48 64.91 -34.69
N ARG A 682 18.22 65.17 -35.04
CA ARG A 682 17.77 65.40 -36.44
C ARG A 682 17.50 66.87 -36.75
N GLU A 683 17.54 67.75 -35.75
CA GLU A 683 17.35 69.21 -35.89
C GLU A 683 18.66 70.00 -35.65
N GLN A 684 19.80 69.29 -35.58
CA GLN A 684 21.18 69.79 -35.75
C GLN A 684 21.83 69.02 -36.89
#